data_AF-A0AA88RS78-F1
#
_entry.id   AF-A0AA88RS78-F1
#
_cell.length_a   1.000
_cell.length_b   1.000
_cell.length_c   1.000
_cell.angle_alpha   90.00
_cell.angle_beta   90.00
_cell.angle_gamma   90.00
#
_symmetry.space_group_name_H-M   'P 1'
#
loop_
_entity.id
_entity.type
_entity.pdbx_description
1 polymer ?
#
loop_
_entity_poly.entity_id
_entity_poly.type
_entity_poly.pdbx_seq_one_letter_code
_entity_poly.pdbx_strand_id
1 'polypeptide(L)'
;MHAIFLIQKETYQLHKMVPLFFLLWLIAPPSAVAAAPSLAKPDCQAYCGNISIPYPFGIGSNCYLDQRYAVTCNQSSNPPKPYLTSLRLEVLAVNLTALTITINNPVSMDCGNSPSNGVSIIRNRLVGTRFLISAAYNKFTVLGCGNAILDLDGKVMAGCSALCNQNTTTRVMGCYGINCCETTIPFFLRRYNINVLTQGDCLSAILVDENWIAGYNFSDPRYFVKNIDHVPVVLQWTLQKVDIPSCSGRYIQHLVRPSGKHLDYDVLCISTWQFTLSVTLTYFFWISAGVGISMVAIFLVIGIFWVYKIILRIKNKKRKEKFFKRNGGLLLQQQTSRDKGSIEETLFSAKELEKATDNFNENRILGRGGQGTVYKGMLTDGRIVAVKKSKIVDESQLEQFINEVAILSQLNHRNVVKLLGCCLETEVPLLVYEFISNGTLFKHIHDKNNEFPLSWKMRLRIATEVAGVLAYLHFSTSIPIYHRDIKSTNILLDDKYRAKVADFGTSRSIAIDQTHLTTLVKGTFGYLDPEYFQSSQFTEKSDVYSFGVVLVELLTGEKPISMTRTGEQRSLATHFLLSEEENRLFEIFDPRVLNEGTKVELMAVANLARLCLNLNGKNRPTMKEVATELEGIGTSKNKSSTLQTTFQEVGCTGGAEPVVLSDGNSKSMELNFYNGIISSSDGQPLLCNCV
;
A
#
# COMPACT_ATOMS: atom_id res chain seq x y z
N MET A 1 -10.97 -16.34 39.11
CA MET A 1 -10.34 -17.29 40.06
C MET A 1 -10.28 -18.73 39.56
N HIS A 2 -11.31 -19.26 38.87
CA HIS A 2 -11.29 -20.63 38.33
C HIS A 2 -10.21 -20.92 37.25
N ALA A 3 -9.79 -19.90 36.49
CA ALA A 3 -8.73 -20.03 35.48
C ALA A 3 -7.31 -20.07 36.08
N ILE A 4 -7.11 -19.51 37.27
CA ILE A 4 -5.82 -19.56 37.97
C ILE A 4 -5.62 -20.95 38.60
N PHE A 5 -6.71 -21.58 39.06
CA PHE A 5 -6.70 -22.92 39.63
C PHE A 5 -6.40 -24.03 38.60
N LEU A 6 -6.79 -23.82 37.33
CA LEU A 6 -6.45 -24.75 36.23
C LEU A 6 -4.98 -24.65 35.81
N ILE A 7 -4.40 -23.45 35.85
CA ILE A 7 -2.97 -23.22 35.57
C ILE A 7 -2.07 -23.82 36.67
N GLN A 8 -2.52 -23.81 37.94
CA GLN A 8 -1.78 -24.42 39.05
C GLN A 8 -1.84 -25.96 39.06
N LYS A 9 -2.94 -26.57 38.57
CA LYS A 9 -3.08 -28.03 38.55
C LYS A 9 -2.29 -28.69 37.41
N GLU A 10 -2.14 -28.03 36.27
CA GLU A 10 -1.29 -28.52 35.16
C GLU A 10 0.21 -28.28 35.40
N THR A 11 0.59 -27.21 36.09
CA THR A 11 2.01 -26.97 36.47
C THR A 11 2.49 -27.91 37.59
N TYR A 12 1.61 -28.35 38.49
CA TYR A 12 1.95 -29.30 39.55
C TYR A 12 2.15 -30.74 39.04
N GLN A 13 1.49 -31.13 37.95
CA GLN A 13 1.71 -32.43 37.30
C GLN A 13 2.99 -32.45 36.45
N LEU A 14 3.39 -31.31 35.89
CA LEU A 14 4.64 -31.19 35.13
C LEU A 14 5.87 -31.26 36.05
N HIS A 15 5.80 -30.73 37.27
CA HIS A 15 6.92 -30.78 38.23
C HIS A 15 7.21 -32.17 38.83
N LYS A 16 6.24 -33.10 38.81
CA LYS A 16 6.41 -34.48 39.31
C LYS A 16 6.96 -35.47 38.27
N MET A 17 7.00 -35.10 36.99
CA MET A 17 7.60 -35.94 35.93
C MET A 17 9.07 -35.61 35.64
N VAL A 18 9.57 -34.47 36.11
CA VAL A 18 10.97 -34.04 35.93
C VAL A 18 11.99 -34.86 36.76
N PRO A 19 11.73 -35.30 38.02
CA PRO A 19 12.75 -36.00 38.79
C PRO A 19 12.93 -37.48 38.38
N LEU A 20 11.96 -38.08 37.67
CA LEU A 20 12.10 -39.47 37.18
C LEU A 20 13.00 -39.55 35.94
N PHE A 21 13.04 -38.49 35.13
CA PHE A 21 13.91 -38.40 33.94
C PHE A 21 15.35 -37.98 34.28
N PHE A 22 15.56 -37.26 35.39
CA PHE A 22 16.90 -36.90 35.86
C PHE A 22 17.63 -38.06 36.56
N LEU A 23 16.90 -38.99 37.22
CA LEU A 23 17.54 -40.13 37.89
C LEU A 23 18.10 -41.16 36.89
N LEU A 24 17.55 -41.25 35.69
CA LEU A 24 18.03 -42.13 34.60
C LEU A 24 19.21 -41.53 33.81
N TRP A 25 19.59 -40.27 34.07
CA TRP A 25 20.68 -39.59 33.38
C TRP A 25 22.01 -39.59 34.16
N LEU A 26 22.00 -40.05 35.42
CA LEU A 26 23.17 -40.08 36.31
C LEU A 26 24.00 -41.38 36.21
N ILE A 27 23.67 -42.32 35.31
CA ILE A 27 24.41 -43.59 35.12
C ILE A 27 25.01 -43.68 33.70
N ALA A 28 25.30 -42.55 33.07
CA ALA A 28 26.13 -42.54 31.86
C ALA A 28 27.59 -42.22 32.25
N PRO A 29 28.59 -43.04 31.87
CA PRO A 29 29.99 -42.68 32.08
C PRO A 29 30.30 -41.38 31.32
N PRO A 30 31.24 -40.55 31.80
CA PRO A 30 31.61 -39.31 31.14
C PRO A 30 32.12 -39.65 29.74
N SER A 31 31.29 -39.34 28.74
CA SER A 31 31.71 -39.38 27.34
C SER A 31 32.70 -38.25 27.17
N ALA A 32 33.96 -38.59 26.87
CA ALA A 32 34.96 -37.62 26.47
C ALA A 32 34.36 -36.73 25.37
N VAL A 33 34.44 -35.41 25.54
CA VAL A 33 34.08 -34.46 24.49
C VAL A 33 35.09 -34.67 23.36
N ALA A 34 34.73 -35.49 22.37
CA ALA A 34 35.47 -35.56 21.13
C ALA A 34 35.40 -34.17 20.47
N ALA A 35 36.57 -33.62 20.11
CA ALA A 35 36.65 -32.42 19.30
C ALA A 35 35.85 -32.64 18.00
N ALA A 36 35.13 -31.60 17.55
CA ALA A 36 34.35 -31.68 16.32
C ALA A 36 35.24 -32.16 15.15
N PRO A 37 34.76 -33.07 14.29
CA PRO A 37 35.55 -33.58 13.18
C PRO A 37 35.97 -32.43 12.26
N SER A 38 37.23 -32.46 11.82
CA SER A 38 37.76 -31.51 10.85
C SER A 38 37.00 -31.67 9.54
N LEU A 39 36.47 -30.56 9.00
CA LEU A 39 35.81 -30.54 7.68
C LEU A 39 36.80 -30.50 6.50
N ALA A 40 38.10 -30.43 6.79
CA ALA A 40 39.15 -30.58 5.79
C ALA A 40 39.41 -32.06 5.51
N LYS A 41 39.97 -32.36 4.33
CA LYS A 41 40.39 -33.71 3.98
C LYS A 41 41.35 -34.26 5.07
N PRO A 42 41.29 -35.57 5.41
CA PRO A 42 42.23 -36.17 6.36
C PRO A 42 43.69 -35.86 6.00
N ASP A 43 44.52 -35.63 7.02
CA ASP A 43 45.94 -35.24 6.91
C ASP A 43 46.21 -33.86 6.25
N CYS A 44 45.17 -33.06 6.02
CA CYS A 44 45.30 -31.71 5.46
C CYS A 44 45.05 -30.61 6.50
N GLN A 45 45.73 -29.47 6.30
CA GLN A 45 45.57 -28.31 7.16
C GLN A 45 44.15 -27.74 7.07
N ALA A 46 43.45 -27.70 8.19
CA ALA A 46 42.04 -27.32 8.26
C ALA A 46 41.77 -25.81 8.39
N TYR A 47 42.78 -25.04 8.79
CA TYR A 47 42.66 -23.60 9.05
C TYR A 47 43.85 -22.83 8.49
N CYS A 48 43.60 -21.64 7.95
CA CYS A 48 44.61 -20.64 7.66
C CYS A 48 44.27 -19.35 8.41
N GLY A 49 45.08 -19.01 9.41
CA GLY A 49 44.72 -17.98 10.38
C GLY A 49 43.41 -18.34 11.09
N ASN A 50 42.42 -17.46 11.03
CA ASN A 50 41.10 -17.66 11.64
C ASN A 50 40.06 -18.25 10.68
N ILE A 51 40.44 -18.62 9.45
CA ILE A 51 39.52 -19.08 8.42
C ILE A 51 39.60 -20.60 8.28
N SER A 52 38.44 -21.27 8.38
CA SER A 52 38.32 -22.71 8.11
C SER A 52 38.33 -22.96 6.60
N ILE A 53 39.14 -23.93 6.15
CA ILE A 53 39.26 -24.35 4.76
C ILE A 53 38.75 -25.80 4.63
N PRO A 54 37.44 -26.00 4.39
CA PRO A 54 36.86 -27.33 4.27
C PRO A 54 37.00 -27.90 2.84
N TYR A 55 36.96 -29.23 2.72
CA TYR A 55 36.87 -29.91 1.43
C TYR A 55 35.56 -29.47 0.71
N PRO A 56 35.56 -29.14 -0.59
CA PRO A 56 36.55 -29.47 -1.63
C PRO A 56 37.77 -28.54 -1.73
N PHE A 57 37.84 -27.48 -0.92
CA PHE A 57 39.00 -26.59 -0.84
C PHE A 57 40.08 -27.20 0.07
N GLY A 58 41.34 -26.82 -0.15
CA GLY A 58 42.43 -27.37 0.64
C GLY A 58 43.75 -26.63 0.48
N ILE A 59 44.59 -26.74 1.52
CA ILE A 59 45.92 -26.14 1.59
C ILE A 59 46.97 -27.25 1.44
N GLY A 60 47.93 -27.07 0.54
CA GLY A 60 48.96 -28.08 0.27
C GLY A 60 48.60 -29.05 -0.86
N SER A 61 49.57 -29.85 -1.30
CA SER A 61 49.40 -30.82 -2.38
C SER A 61 48.39 -31.91 -1.99
N ASN A 62 47.54 -32.32 -2.94
CA ASN A 62 46.53 -33.37 -2.76
C ASN A 62 45.43 -33.10 -1.70
N CYS A 63 45.30 -31.88 -1.20
CA CYS A 63 44.32 -31.51 -0.17
C CYS A 63 43.00 -30.92 -0.69
N TYR A 64 42.92 -30.62 -1.98
CA TYR A 64 41.75 -30.07 -2.65
C TYR A 64 41.22 -31.05 -3.71
N LEU A 65 39.95 -30.90 -4.09
CA LEU A 65 39.31 -31.75 -5.10
C LEU A 65 39.93 -31.58 -6.50
N ASP A 66 40.17 -30.33 -6.89
CA ASP A 66 40.71 -29.94 -8.20
C ASP A 66 41.53 -28.65 -8.01
N GLN A 67 42.49 -28.41 -8.90
CA GLN A 67 43.40 -27.26 -8.84
C GLN A 67 42.67 -25.91 -8.69
N ARG A 68 41.43 -25.80 -9.16
CA ARG A 68 40.59 -24.59 -9.06
C ARG A 68 40.07 -24.33 -7.64
N TYR A 69 40.13 -25.32 -6.74
CA TYR A 69 39.79 -25.19 -5.32
C TYR A 69 41.02 -25.09 -4.40
N ALA A 70 42.23 -25.07 -4.98
CA ALA A 70 43.45 -24.93 -4.21
C ALA A 70 43.48 -23.58 -3.48
N VAL A 71 43.88 -23.63 -2.21
CA VAL A 71 44.08 -22.45 -1.35
C VAL A 71 45.54 -22.40 -0.93
N THR A 72 46.16 -21.24 -1.09
CA THR A 72 47.50 -20.95 -0.60
C THR A 72 47.40 -20.16 0.69
N CYS A 73 47.97 -20.66 1.79
CA CYS A 73 48.02 -19.94 3.05
C CYS A 73 49.29 -19.09 3.12
N ASN A 74 49.15 -17.76 3.03
CA ASN A 74 50.27 -16.85 3.12
C ASN A 74 50.68 -16.65 4.59
N GLN A 75 51.88 -17.13 4.94
CA GLN A 75 52.43 -17.07 6.30
C GLN A 75 53.14 -15.74 6.61
N SER A 76 53.34 -14.87 5.61
CA SER A 76 54.03 -13.59 5.80
C SER A 76 53.17 -12.53 6.50
N SER A 77 51.86 -12.75 6.63
CA SER A 77 50.95 -11.90 7.40
C SER A 77 50.67 -12.49 8.78
N ASN A 78 50.45 -11.65 9.79
CA ASN A 78 50.03 -12.08 11.12
C ASN A 78 48.62 -11.52 11.45
N PRO A 79 47.56 -12.35 11.51
CA PRO A 79 47.56 -13.80 11.28
C PRO A 79 47.75 -14.19 9.79
N PRO A 80 48.10 -15.47 9.50
CA PRO A 80 48.22 -15.97 8.13
C PRO A 80 46.92 -15.81 7.34
N LYS A 81 47.02 -15.45 6.06
CA LYS A 81 45.87 -15.13 5.19
C LYS A 81 45.70 -16.17 4.08
N PRO A 82 44.50 -16.75 3.89
CA PRO A 82 44.26 -17.69 2.80
C PRO A 82 44.00 -16.96 1.48
N TYR A 83 44.54 -17.47 0.38
CA TYR A 83 44.33 -16.98 -0.97
C TYR A 83 43.85 -18.10 -1.87
N LEU A 84 42.80 -17.86 -2.64
CA LEU A 84 42.35 -18.81 -3.66
C LEU A 84 43.32 -18.80 -4.82
N THR A 85 44.02 -19.90 -5.07
CA THR A 85 45.14 -19.96 -6.02
C THR A 85 44.72 -19.60 -7.45
N SER A 86 43.50 -19.99 -7.86
CA SER A 86 42.97 -19.72 -9.20
C SER A 86 42.68 -18.24 -9.47
N LEU A 87 42.31 -17.46 -8.44
CA LEU A 87 41.97 -16.04 -8.58
C LEU A 87 43.06 -15.11 -8.04
N ARG A 88 43.96 -15.64 -7.21
CA ARG A 88 44.96 -14.91 -6.42
C ARG A 88 44.32 -13.81 -5.55
N LEU A 89 43.16 -14.11 -4.97
CA LEU A 89 42.42 -13.22 -4.08
C LEU A 89 42.30 -13.84 -2.70
N GLU A 90 42.33 -13.00 -1.67
CA GLU A 90 42.19 -13.43 -0.27
C GLU A 90 40.79 -14.00 -0.03
N VAL A 91 40.70 -15.09 0.71
CA VAL A 91 39.44 -15.75 1.09
C VAL A 91 39.04 -15.24 2.48
N LEU A 92 37.84 -14.66 2.57
CA LEU A 92 37.30 -14.13 3.82
C LEU A 92 36.42 -15.15 4.54
N ALA A 93 35.73 -16.02 3.81
CA ALA A 93 34.91 -17.09 4.38
C ALA A 93 34.57 -18.18 3.36
N VAL A 94 34.34 -19.41 3.84
CA VAL A 94 33.81 -20.53 3.05
C VAL A 94 32.55 -21.06 3.73
N ASN A 95 31.45 -21.21 2.98
CA ASN A 95 30.20 -21.77 3.49
C ASN A 95 29.73 -22.94 2.61
N LEU A 96 29.89 -24.16 3.14
CA LEU A 96 29.49 -25.38 2.44
C LEU A 96 27.97 -25.53 2.30
N THR A 97 27.19 -25.02 3.27
CA THR A 97 25.73 -25.16 3.27
C THR A 97 25.10 -24.26 2.20
N ALA A 98 25.64 -23.05 2.06
CA ALA A 98 25.20 -22.09 1.05
C ALA A 98 25.90 -22.29 -0.31
N LEU A 99 26.91 -23.17 -0.38
CA LEU A 99 27.79 -23.36 -1.54
C LEU A 99 28.46 -22.06 -1.99
N THR A 100 28.90 -21.23 -1.04
CA THR A 100 29.53 -19.93 -1.30
C THR A 100 30.95 -19.83 -0.74
N ILE A 101 31.73 -18.94 -1.34
CA ILE A 101 33.04 -18.49 -0.88
C ILE A 101 33.11 -16.97 -1.00
N THR A 102 33.43 -16.29 0.08
CA THR A 102 33.58 -14.83 0.10
C THR A 102 35.04 -14.48 -0.10
N ILE A 103 35.32 -13.58 -1.03
CA ILE A 103 36.67 -13.13 -1.36
C ILE A 103 36.83 -11.63 -1.08
N ASN A 104 38.06 -11.24 -0.79
CA ASN A 104 38.45 -9.84 -0.65
C ASN A 104 38.77 -9.28 -2.04
N ASN A 105 37.82 -8.59 -2.65
CA ASN A 105 37.95 -8.07 -4.01
C ASN A 105 38.56 -6.66 -3.98
N PRO A 106 39.77 -6.45 -4.54
CA PRO A 106 40.36 -5.12 -4.65
C PRO A 106 39.53 -4.24 -5.58
N VAL A 107 39.42 -2.98 -5.21
CA VAL A 107 38.74 -1.93 -5.96
C VAL A 107 39.67 -0.75 -6.11
N SER A 108 39.78 -0.21 -7.32
CA SER A 108 40.51 1.02 -7.57
C SER A 108 39.50 2.16 -7.63
N MET A 109 39.65 3.14 -6.72
CA MET A 109 38.82 4.34 -6.68
C MET A 109 39.72 5.55 -6.88
N ASP A 110 39.60 6.22 -8.02
CA ASP A 110 40.34 7.46 -8.30
C ASP A 110 39.36 8.63 -8.39
N CYS A 111 39.43 9.53 -7.40
CA CYS A 111 38.69 10.78 -7.38
C CYS A 111 39.57 11.93 -7.88
N GLY A 112 40.07 11.80 -9.10
CA GLY A 112 40.80 12.84 -9.86
C GLY A 112 40.01 13.36 -11.06
N ASN A 113 40.56 14.36 -11.78
CA ASN A 113 39.95 15.07 -12.92
C ASN A 113 39.75 14.21 -14.19
N SER A 114 39.73 12.89 -14.10
CA SER A 114 39.45 12.00 -15.23
C SER A 114 38.52 10.87 -14.77
N PRO A 115 37.49 10.52 -15.56
CA PRO A 115 36.57 9.44 -15.23
C PRO A 115 37.31 8.11 -15.36
N SER A 116 37.90 7.62 -14.27
CA SER A 116 38.35 6.25 -14.22
C SER A 116 37.14 5.36 -13.92
N ASN A 117 36.92 4.36 -14.77
CA ASN A 117 36.01 3.26 -14.45
C ASN A 117 36.58 2.58 -13.21
N GLY A 118 35.86 2.54 -12.08
CA GLY A 118 36.25 1.70 -10.95
C GLY A 118 36.50 0.27 -11.43
N VAL A 119 37.76 -0.15 -11.50
CA VAL A 119 38.12 -1.45 -12.07
C VAL A 119 38.00 -2.49 -10.98
N SER A 120 36.84 -3.13 -10.88
CA SER A 120 36.74 -4.39 -10.13
C SER A 120 37.59 -5.45 -10.83
N ILE A 121 38.62 -5.96 -10.16
CA ILE A 121 39.63 -6.85 -10.75
C ILE A 121 39.03 -8.20 -11.19
N ILE A 122 37.90 -8.60 -10.61
CA ILE A 122 37.22 -9.88 -10.93
C ILE A 122 36.41 -9.87 -12.25
N ARG A 123 36.23 -8.69 -12.88
CA ARG A 123 35.39 -8.43 -14.07
C ARG A 123 35.45 -9.50 -15.16
N ASN A 124 36.63 -10.08 -15.41
CA ASN A 124 36.84 -11.15 -16.40
C ASN A 124 37.57 -12.39 -15.85
N ARG A 125 37.87 -12.45 -14.54
CA ARG A 125 38.70 -13.52 -13.95
C ARG A 125 37.95 -14.81 -13.61
N LEU A 126 36.62 -14.80 -13.66
CA LEU A 126 35.80 -15.98 -13.36
C LEU A 126 35.54 -16.86 -14.58
N VAL A 127 35.79 -16.35 -15.79
CA VAL A 127 35.67 -17.13 -17.03
C VAL A 127 36.68 -18.28 -17.01
N GLY A 128 36.21 -19.51 -17.20
CA GLY A 128 37.04 -20.73 -17.11
C GLY A 128 37.20 -21.30 -15.69
N THR A 129 36.71 -20.59 -14.66
CA THR A 129 36.73 -21.08 -13.27
C THR A 129 35.44 -21.84 -12.91
N ARG A 130 35.41 -22.41 -11.69
CA ARG A 130 34.22 -23.04 -11.10
C ARG A 130 33.31 -22.06 -10.34
N PHE A 131 33.63 -20.76 -10.39
CA PHE A 131 33.01 -19.73 -9.56
C PHE A 131 32.11 -18.80 -10.38
N LEU A 132 31.07 -18.30 -9.72
CA LEU A 132 30.04 -17.40 -10.23
C LEU A 132 29.79 -16.30 -9.21
N ILE A 133 29.52 -15.06 -9.63
CA ILE A 133 29.04 -14.03 -8.71
C ILE A 133 27.62 -14.38 -8.28
N SER A 134 27.37 -14.46 -6.97
CA SER A 134 26.02 -14.76 -6.46
C SER A 134 25.12 -13.54 -6.61
N ALA A 135 24.04 -13.66 -7.39
CA ALA A 135 23.00 -12.62 -7.44
C ALA A 135 22.19 -12.51 -6.13
N ALA A 136 22.22 -13.55 -5.29
CA ALA A 136 21.46 -13.61 -4.05
C ALA A 136 22.16 -12.93 -2.86
N TYR A 137 23.49 -12.75 -2.93
CA TYR A 137 24.29 -12.24 -1.81
C TYR A 137 25.08 -10.97 -2.16
N ASN A 138 25.07 -10.53 -3.41
CA ASN A 138 25.75 -9.30 -3.83
C ASN A 138 24.76 -8.32 -4.45
N LYS A 139 24.99 -7.03 -4.20
CA LYS A 139 24.30 -5.92 -4.85
C LYS A 139 25.26 -5.13 -5.73
N PHE A 140 24.70 -4.50 -6.77
CA PHE A 140 25.39 -3.47 -7.53
C PHE A 140 25.16 -2.12 -6.87
N THR A 141 26.25 -1.51 -6.40
CA THR A 141 26.20 -0.30 -5.59
C THR A 141 27.01 0.80 -6.22
N VAL A 142 26.40 1.98 -6.29
CA VAL A 142 27.00 3.24 -6.71
C VAL A 142 27.14 4.11 -5.47
N LEU A 143 28.39 4.48 -5.16
CA LEU A 143 28.77 5.36 -4.06
C LEU A 143 29.15 6.73 -4.66
N GLY A 144 28.54 7.81 -4.17
CA GLY A 144 28.69 9.15 -4.74
C GLY A 144 27.48 9.57 -5.57
N CYS A 145 27.64 10.65 -6.34
CA CYS A 145 26.54 11.26 -7.08
C CYS A 145 26.68 10.98 -8.58
N GLY A 146 25.62 10.46 -9.18
CA GLY A 146 25.65 10.13 -10.59
C GLY A 146 25.03 8.79 -10.94
N ASN A 147 25.30 8.36 -12.16
CA ASN A 147 24.68 7.19 -12.78
C ASN A 147 25.77 6.22 -13.22
N ALA A 148 25.59 4.94 -12.90
CA ALA A 148 26.41 3.87 -13.44
C ALA A 148 25.53 2.71 -13.89
N ILE A 149 25.98 2.04 -14.94
CA ILE A 149 25.34 0.85 -15.49
C ILE A 149 26.28 -0.33 -15.41
N LEU A 150 25.70 -1.48 -15.11
CA LEU A 150 26.32 -2.79 -15.22
C LEU A 150 25.88 -3.39 -16.56
N ASP A 151 26.83 -3.64 -17.46
CA ASP A 151 26.58 -4.26 -18.76
C ASP A 151 27.21 -5.66 -18.85
N LEU A 152 26.62 -6.50 -19.68
CA LEU A 152 27.13 -7.82 -20.03
C LEU A 152 27.18 -7.90 -21.56
N ASP A 153 28.39 -7.93 -22.12
CA ASP A 153 28.62 -8.01 -23.57
C ASP A 153 27.81 -6.96 -24.37
N GLY A 154 27.78 -5.72 -23.89
CA GLY A 154 27.10 -4.59 -24.54
C GLY A 154 25.60 -4.46 -24.21
N LYS A 155 25.01 -5.38 -23.44
CA LYS A 155 23.62 -5.31 -22.99
C LYS A 155 23.54 -4.84 -21.53
N VAL A 156 22.74 -3.81 -21.27
CA VAL A 156 22.53 -3.27 -19.92
C VAL A 156 21.77 -4.28 -19.07
N MET A 157 22.36 -4.67 -17.94
CA MET A 157 21.83 -5.67 -16.99
C MET A 157 21.22 -5.02 -15.75
N ALA A 158 21.86 -3.96 -15.24
CA ALA A 158 21.38 -3.20 -14.09
C ALA A 158 21.88 -1.75 -14.18
N GLY A 159 21.16 -0.82 -13.57
CA GLY A 159 21.54 0.58 -13.50
C GLY A 159 21.22 1.16 -12.13
N CYS A 160 22.08 2.06 -11.65
CA CYS A 160 21.86 2.79 -10.41
C CYS A 160 22.08 4.28 -10.64
N SER A 161 21.21 5.09 -10.02
CA SER A 161 21.22 6.55 -10.08
C SER A 161 21.11 7.11 -8.66
N ALA A 162 22.02 8.01 -8.30
CA ALA A 162 22.03 8.69 -7.01
C ALA A 162 22.10 10.21 -7.18
N LEU A 163 21.27 10.94 -6.42
CA LEU A 163 21.24 12.39 -6.38
C LEU A 163 22.10 12.93 -5.23
N CYS A 164 22.73 14.09 -5.46
CA CYS A 164 23.50 14.81 -4.45
C CYS A 164 22.57 15.70 -3.60
N ASN A 165 22.62 15.57 -2.28
CA ASN A 165 21.95 16.50 -1.37
C ASN A 165 22.98 17.09 -0.40
N GLN A 166 23.24 18.40 -0.50
CA GLN A 166 24.22 19.10 0.32
C GLN A 166 23.66 19.62 1.67
N ASN A 167 22.35 19.47 1.92
CA ASN A 167 21.66 20.06 3.08
C ASN A 167 21.21 19.06 4.15
N THR A 168 21.65 17.79 4.11
CA THR A 168 21.26 16.80 5.12
C THR A 168 22.22 16.79 6.30
N THR A 169 21.88 17.52 7.36
CA THR A 169 22.42 17.32 8.72
C THR A 169 21.86 16.05 9.40
N THR A 170 20.98 15.31 8.72
CA THR A 170 20.37 14.07 9.20
C THR A 170 21.14 12.83 8.74
N ARG A 171 21.42 11.90 9.66
CA ARG A 171 22.02 10.59 9.34
C ARG A 171 21.08 9.80 8.43
N VAL A 172 21.39 9.68 7.15
CA VAL A 172 20.71 8.74 6.26
C VAL A 172 21.31 7.36 6.52
N MET A 173 20.61 6.54 7.32
CA MET A 173 20.97 5.14 7.47
C MET A 173 20.52 4.37 6.23
N GLY A 174 21.48 3.93 5.41
CA GLY A 174 21.23 3.12 4.21
C GLY A 174 21.41 3.87 2.87
N CYS A 175 21.37 3.10 1.78
CA CYS A 175 21.71 3.54 0.43
C CYS A 175 20.46 3.53 -0.48
N TYR A 176 19.69 4.62 -0.51
CA TYR A 176 18.35 4.66 -1.14
C TYR A 176 18.18 5.71 -2.25
N GLY A 177 19.28 6.14 -2.89
CA GLY A 177 19.26 7.07 -4.02
C GLY A 177 19.68 8.51 -3.70
N ILE A 178 20.09 8.80 -2.46
CA ILE A 178 20.73 10.07 -2.06
C ILE A 178 22.16 9.76 -1.61
N ASN A 179 23.16 10.36 -2.26
CA ASN A 179 24.61 10.13 -2.08
C ASN A 179 25.12 8.68 -2.30
N CYS A 180 24.21 7.72 -2.45
CA CYS A 180 24.46 6.31 -2.72
C CYS A 180 23.22 5.68 -3.36
N CYS A 181 23.38 4.72 -4.27
CA CYS A 181 22.32 3.88 -4.83
C CYS A 181 22.75 2.41 -4.83
N GLU A 182 21.85 1.49 -4.49
CA GLU A 182 22.07 0.05 -4.67
C GLU A 182 20.94 -0.59 -5.49
N THR A 183 21.26 -1.62 -6.25
CA THR A 183 20.30 -2.38 -7.05
C THR A 183 20.69 -3.86 -7.14
N THR A 184 19.71 -4.71 -7.41
CA THR A 184 19.92 -6.16 -7.55
C THR A 184 20.53 -6.52 -8.89
N ILE A 185 21.31 -7.61 -8.90
CA ILE A 185 21.86 -8.19 -10.12
C ILE A 185 20.88 -9.25 -10.65
N PRO A 186 20.53 -9.28 -11.94
CA PRO A 186 19.43 -10.12 -12.45
C PRO A 186 19.70 -11.63 -12.44
N PHE A 187 20.96 -12.07 -12.51
CA PHE A 187 21.37 -13.48 -12.48
C PHE A 187 22.87 -13.62 -12.19
N PHE A 188 23.35 -14.87 -12.07
CA PHE A 188 24.75 -15.18 -11.80
C PHE A 188 25.69 -14.69 -12.92
N LEU A 189 26.73 -13.93 -12.56
CA LEU A 189 27.67 -13.36 -13.52
C LEU A 189 29.02 -14.08 -13.50
N ARG A 190 29.57 -14.38 -14.67
CA ARG A 190 30.99 -14.84 -14.87
C ARG A 190 31.89 -13.74 -15.40
N ARG A 191 31.27 -12.81 -16.09
CA ARG A 191 31.89 -11.61 -16.62
C ARG A 191 30.86 -10.51 -16.53
N TYR A 192 31.31 -9.28 -16.51
CA TYR A 192 30.45 -8.11 -16.56
C TYR A 192 31.32 -6.92 -16.94
N ASN A 193 30.68 -5.79 -17.11
CA ASN A 193 31.33 -4.53 -17.34
C ASN A 193 30.56 -3.49 -16.50
N ILE A 194 31.26 -2.44 -16.09
CA ILE A 194 30.65 -1.30 -15.40
C ILE A 194 31.05 -0.06 -16.19
N ASN A 195 30.04 0.71 -16.59
CA ASN A 195 30.22 1.98 -17.28
C ASN A 195 29.59 3.09 -16.43
N VAL A 196 30.40 4.08 -16.09
CA VAL A 196 29.96 5.29 -15.40
C VAL A 196 29.50 6.31 -16.44
N LEU A 197 28.28 6.85 -16.29
CA LEU A 197 27.63 7.69 -17.31
C LEU A 197 27.72 9.20 -17.01
N THR A 198 27.99 9.61 -15.77
CA THR A 198 28.03 11.03 -15.36
C THR A 198 29.43 11.46 -14.95
N GLN A 199 29.85 12.66 -15.36
CA GLN A 199 31.23 13.19 -15.26
C GLN A 199 31.47 14.20 -14.12
N GLY A 200 30.68 14.20 -13.05
CA GLY A 200 30.82 15.11 -11.90
C GLY A 200 31.04 14.38 -10.57
N ASP A 201 31.92 14.94 -9.72
CA ASP A 201 32.26 14.60 -8.33
C ASP A 201 32.25 13.10 -7.89
N CYS A 202 33.46 12.53 -7.73
CA CYS A 202 33.82 11.33 -6.95
C CYS A 202 32.72 10.24 -6.88
N LEU A 203 32.54 9.53 -8.00
CA LEU A 203 31.60 8.41 -8.15
C LEU A 203 32.36 7.09 -8.27
N SER A 204 31.94 6.08 -7.51
CA SER A 204 32.47 4.71 -7.60
C SER A 204 31.33 3.71 -7.72
N ALA A 205 31.46 2.76 -8.64
CA ALA A 205 30.47 1.72 -8.89
C ALA A 205 31.11 0.35 -8.68
N ILE A 206 30.54 -0.43 -7.76
CA ILE A 206 31.12 -1.69 -7.25
C ILE A 206 30.06 -2.79 -7.14
N LEU A 207 30.52 -4.04 -7.14
CA LEU A 207 29.75 -5.20 -6.70
C LEU A 207 30.24 -5.59 -5.30
N VAL A 208 29.31 -5.75 -4.36
CA VAL A 208 29.68 -6.02 -2.96
C VAL A 208 28.60 -6.84 -2.24
N ASP A 209 29.00 -7.57 -1.20
CA ASP A 209 28.11 -8.27 -0.27
C ASP A 209 27.04 -7.32 0.28
N GLU A 210 25.77 -7.73 0.19
CA GLU A 210 24.64 -6.92 0.63
C GLU A 210 24.70 -6.51 2.11
N ASN A 211 25.37 -7.32 2.94
CA ASN A 211 25.47 -7.07 4.38
C ASN A 211 26.61 -6.09 4.72
N TRP A 212 27.50 -5.81 3.78
CA TRP A 212 28.67 -4.96 4.02
C TRP A 212 28.30 -3.47 4.13
N ILE A 213 27.34 -3.01 3.32
CA ILE A 213 26.93 -1.59 3.23
C ILE A 213 26.02 -1.20 4.41
N ALA A 214 25.30 -2.16 5.00
CA ALA A 214 24.25 -1.91 6.01
C ALA A 214 24.74 -1.21 7.29
N GLY A 215 26.05 -1.19 7.56
CA GLY A 215 26.66 -0.58 8.75
C GLY A 215 27.24 0.83 8.56
N TYR A 216 27.22 1.40 7.34
CA TYR A 216 27.93 2.64 7.04
C TYR A 216 27.01 3.88 6.97
N ASN A 217 27.57 5.05 7.32
CA ASN A 217 26.89 6.34 7.23
C ASN A 217 27.29 7.06 5.94
N PHE A 218 26.31 7.40 5.08
CA PHE A 218 26.54 8.03 3.77
C PHE A 218 26.36 9.55 3.77
N SER A 219 26.53 10.19 4.94
CA SER A 219 26.43 11.66 5.08
C SER A 219 27.48 12.43 4.26
N ASP A 220 28.70 11.90 4.13
CA ASP A 220 29.75 12.47 3.26
C ASP A 220 30.24 11.43 2.24
N PRO A 221 29.77 11.50 0.98
CA PRO A 221 30.17 10.56 -0.06
C PRO A 221 31.67 10.65 -0.39
N ARG A 222 32.34 11.80 -0.21
CA ARG A 222 33.76 11.96 -0.57
C ARG A 222 34.70 11.32 0.44
N TYR A 223 34.35 11.35 1.73
CA TYR A 223 35.14 10.69 2.77
C TYR A 223 35.05 9.16 2.69
N PHE A 224 33.87 8.63 2.35
CA PHE A 224 33.67 7.18 2.24
C PHE A 224 34.40 6.60 1.01
N VAL A 225 34.25 7.24 -0.16
CA VAL A 225 34.80 6.73 -1.43
C VAL A 225 36.33 6.75 -1.45
N LYS A 226 37.00 7.63 -0.70
CA LYS A 226 38.48 7.68 -0.65
C LYS A 226 39.16 6.61 0.22
N ASN A 227 38.41 5.92 1.08
CA ASN A 227 38.99 5.03 2.11
C ASN A 227 38.73 3.54 1.85
N ILE A 228 38.30 3.17 0.64
CA ILE A 228 37.95 1.79 0.31
C ILE A 228 38.88 1.27 -0.77
N ASP A 229 39.78 0.38 -0.37
CA ASP A 229 40.71 -0.29 -1.30
C ASP A 229 40.23 -1.71 -1.67
N HIS A 230 39.38 -2.31 -0.84
CA HIS A 230 38.87 -3.66 -1.02
C HIS A 230 37.44 -3.79 -0.50
N VAL A 231 36.66 -4.68 -1.14
CA VAL A 231 35.27 -4.97 -0.77
C VAL A 231 35.01 -6.49 -0.79
N PRO A 232 34.18 -7.02 0.11
CA PRO A 232 33.83 -8.43 0.09
C PRO A 232 32.89 -8.75 -1.08
N VAL A 233 33.20 -9.80 -1.83
CA VAL A 233 32.33 -10.32 -2.90
C VAL A 233 32.06 -11.79 -2.65
N VAL A 234 30.78 -12.18 -2.68
CA VAL A 234 30.33 -13.55 -2.45
C VAL A 234 30.23 -14.31 -3.76
N LEU A 235 31.07 -15.32 -3.95
CA LEU A 235 31.02 -16.22 -5.10
C LEU A 235 30.29 -17.51 -4.75
N GLN A 236 29.52 -18.03 -5.69
CA GLN A 236 28.98 -19.38 -5.64
C GLN A 236 29.91 -20.33 -6.41
N TRP A 237 30.09 -21.55 -5.90
CA TRP A 237 30.90 -22.58 -6.56
C TRP A 237 30.06 -23.81 -6.93
N THR A 238 30.52 -24.54 -7.94
CA THR A 238 29.76 -25.67 -8.54
C THR A 238 30.64 -26.89 -8.74
N LEU A 239 30.12 -28.09 -8.46
CA LEU A 239 30.79 -29.38 -8.74
C LEU A 239 30.22 -29.99 -10.03
N GLN A 240 31.06 -30.62 -10.86
CA GLN A 240 30.56 -31.40 -12.00
C GLN A 240 30.38 -32.88 -11.63
N LYS A 241 29.51 -33.56 -12.39
CA LYS A 241 29.27 -35.00 -12.29
C LYS A 241 30.53 -35.86 -12.50
N VAL A 242 31.51 -35.36 -13.26
CA VAL A 242 32.81 -36.02 -13.54
C VAL A 242 33.79 -35.87 -12.37
N ASP A 243 33.61 -34.84 -11.54
CA ASP A 243 34.45 -34.58 -10.36
C ASP A 243 34.02 -35.43 -9.14
N ILE A 244 32.99 -36.28 -9.31
CA ILE A 244 32.51 -37.24 -8.32
C ILE A 244 33.21 -38.58 -8.61
N PRO A 245 33.92 -39.20 -7.65
CA PRO A 245 34.55 -40.50 -7.88
C PRO A 245 33.51 -41.52 -8.35
N SER A 246 33.79 -42.23 -9.45
CA SER A 246 32.96 -43.35 -9.90
C SER A 246 33.12 -44.52 -8.94
N CYS A 247 32.14 -44.76 -8.07
CA CYS A 247 32.09 -45.99 -7.28
C CYS A 247 31.83 -47.19 -8.21
N SER A 248 32.80 -48.08 -8.33
CA SER A 248 32.65 -49.40 -8.96
C SER A 248 31.88 -50.33 -8.02
N GLY A 249 30.55 -50.17 -7.97
CA GLY A 249 29.66 -51.01 -7.17
C GLY A 249 28.30 -50.33 -7.00
N ARG A 250 27.23 -51.03 -7.37
CA ARG A 250 25.87 -50.49 -7.54
C ARG A 250 25.37 -49.71 -6.31
N TYR A 251 25.34 -48.38 -6.43
CA TYR A 251 24.21 -47.46 -6.23
C TYR A 251 24.79 -46.05 -6.01
N ILE A 252 24.56 -45.14 -6.97
CA ILE A 252 24.77 -43.70 -6.79
C ILE A 252 23.39 -43.07 -6.62
N GLN A 253 23.09 -42.53 -5.45
CA GLN A 253 21.91 -41.70 -5.24
C GLN A 253 22.36 -40.24 -5.01
N HIS A 254 22.09 -39.40 -6.03
CA HIS A 254 21.87 -37.95 -6.06
C HIS A 254 22.61 -37.00 -5.09
N LEU A 255 23.32 -36.03 -5.71
CA LEU A 255 23.69 -34.74 -5.11
C LEU A 255 22.43 -33.85 -4.89
N VAL A 256 22.09 -33.67 -3.62
CA VAL A 256 21.43 -32.55 -2.88
C VAL A 256 20.14 -31.88 -3.44
N ARG A 257 19.06 -31.97 -2.63
CA ARG A 257 18.33 -30.80 -2.10
C ARG A 257 18.34 -30.84 -0.56
N PRO A 258 18.23 -29.70 0.15
CA PRO A 258 18.72 -29.54 1.51
C PRO A 258 17.70 -29.95 2.57
N SER A 259 18.18 -30.63 3.61
CA SER A 259 17.74 -30.35 4.98
C SER A 259 18.74 -30.95 5.99
N GLY A 260 19.57 -30.09 6.54
CA GLY A 260 19.92 -30.11 7.96
C GLY A 260 20.68 -31.31 8.52
N LYS A 261 21.98 -31.05 8.76
CA LYS A 261 22.76 -31.49 9.93
C LYS A 261 23.25 -32.94 9.94
N HIS A 262 24.26 -33.22 9.12
CA HIS A 262 25.64 -33.58 9.52
C HIS A 262 26.42 -33.85 8.23
N LEU A 263 27.51 -33.11 8.00
CA LEU A 263 28.51 -33.46 6.98
C LEU A 263 29.62 -34.21 7.72
N ASP A 264 29.64 -35.54 7.59
CA ASP A 264 30.86 -36.33 7.79
C ASP A 264 31.41 -36.69 6.41
N TYR A 265 32.68 -36.35 6.18
CA TYR A 265 33.44 -36.78 5.01
C TYR A 265 34.50 -37.76 5.47
N ASP A 266 34.23 -39.05 5.31
CA ASP A 266 35.28 -40.05 5.14
C ASP A 266 34.81 -41.02 4.04
N VAL A 267 35.49 -40.98 2.89
CA VAL A 267 35.29 -41.94 1.82
C VAL A 267 36.07 -43.21 2.18
N LEU A 268 35.48 -44.06 3.04
CA LEU A 268 35.96 -45.41 3.26
C LEU A 268 35.36 -46.35 2.19
N CYS A 269 36.16 -46.75 1.22
CA CYS A 269 35.86 -47.92 0.39
C CYS A 269 36.22 -49.19 1.18
N ILE A 270 35.25 -49.92 1.71
CA ILE A 270 35.48 -51.18 2.44
C ILE A 270 35.10 -52.37 1.54
N SER A 271 36.01 -53.34 1.43
CA SER A 271 35.77 -54.64 0.78
C SER A 271 35.37 -55.70 1.82
N THR A 272 34.48 -56.60 1.42
CA THR A 272 33.66 -57.45 2.29
C THR A 272 34.30 -58.80 2.61
N TRP A 273 35.15 -58.94 3.63
CA TRP A 273 35.46 -60.27 4.20
C TRP A 273 35.91 -60.17 5.66
N GLN A 274 34.95 -60.11 6.59
CA GLN A 274 35.02 -60.58 8.00
C GLN A 274 33.84 -59.94 8.75
N PHE A 275 32.80 -60.71 9.08
CA PHE A 275 31.84 -60.52 10.20
C PHE A 275 30.46 -61.13 9.85
N THR A 276 30.33 -62.45 9.93
CA THR A 276 29.00 -63.10 9.90
C THR A 276 28.93 -64.20 10.95
N LEU A 277 28.77 -63.80 12.21
CA LEU A 277 28.00 -64.58 13.20
C LEU A 277 27.57 -63.75 14.44
N SER A 278 28.17 -62.58 14.70
CA SER A 278 27.75 -61.65 15.78
C SER A 278 26.64 -60.66 15.40
N VAL A 279 26.26 -60.60 14.12
CA VAL A 279 25.46 -59.48 13.57
C VAL A 279 23.95 -59.73 13.71
N THR A 280 23.45 -60.97 13.66
CA THR A 280 21.99 -61.20 13.55
C THR A 280 21.20 -60.88 14.82
N LEU A 281 21.77 -61.09 16.03
CA LEU A 281 21.10 -60.74 17.30
C LEU A 281 21.22 -59.25 17.66
N THR A 282 22.32 -58.60 17.28
CA THR A 282 22.47 -57.15 17.44
C THR A 282 21.59 -56.39 16.45
N TYR A 283 21.43 -56.88 15.22
CA TYR A 283 20.64 -56.24 14.16
C TYR A 283 19.15 -56.08 14.53
N PHE A 284 18.52 -57.10 15.11
CA PHE A 284 17.12 -56.98 15.57
C PHE A 284 16.96 -56.02 16.74
N PHE A 285 17.92 -56.01 17.67
CA PHE A 285 17.94 -55.04 18.78
C PHE A 285 18.10 -53.60 18.26
N TRP A 286 19.05 -53.36 17.34
CA TRP A 286 19.26 -52.05 16.72
C TRP A 286 18.10 -51.60 15.82
N ILE A 287 17.38 -52.49 15.14
CA ILE A 287 16.16 -52.14 14.40
C ILE A 287 15.04 -51.72 15.35
N SER A 288 14.78 -52.48 16.42
CA SER A 288 13.76 -52.10 17.42
C SER A 288 14.09 -50.79 18.13
N ALA A 289 15.36 -50.57 18.49
CA ALA A 289 15.83 -49.33 19.09
C ALA A 289 15.75 -48.16 18.08
N GLY A 290 16.11 -48.40 16.82
CA GLY A 290 16.04 -47.40 15.75
C GLY A 290 14.61 -46.95 15.42
N VAL A 291 13.64 -47.88 15.38
CA VAL A 291 12.22 -47.54 15.22
C VAL A 291 11.69 -46.77 16.43
N GLY A 292 12.05 -47.19 17.65
CA GLY A 292 11.69 -46.47 18.88
C GLY A 292 12.22 -45.03 18.92
N ILE A 293 13.51 -44.84 18.61
CA ILE A 293 14.15 -43.51 18.56
C ILE A 293 13.52 -42.65 17.46
N SER A 294 13.23 -43.23 16.29
CA SER A 294 12.60 -42.50 15.18
C SER A 294 11.18 -42.05 15.54
N MET A 295 10.39 -42.90 16.20
CA MET A 295 9.06 -42.52 16.66
C MET A 295 9.12 -41.40 17.70
N VAL A 296 10.01 -41.49 18.70
CA VAL A 296 10.20 -40.44 19.71
C VAL A 296 10.65 -39.13 19.06
N ALA A 297 11.58 -39.17 18.10
CA ALA A 297 12.01 -38.00 17.35
C ALA A 297 10.86 -37.37 16.55
N ILE A 298 10.01 -38.19 15.91
CA ILE A 298 8.82 -37.71 15.20
C ILE A 298 7.84 -37.03 16.18
N PHE A 299 7.56 -37.64 17.33
CA PHE A 299 6.68 -37.03 18.34
C PHE A 299 7.27 -35.74 18.91
N LEU A 300 8.59 -35.65 19.08
CA LEU A 300 9.28 -34.42 19.49
C LEU A 300 9.16 -33.32 18.42
N VAL A 301 9.39 -33.65 17.15
CA VAL A 301 9.24 -32.69 16.04
C VAL A 301 7.80 -32.19 15.93
N ILE A 302 6.82 -33.09 16.04
CA ILE A 302 5.40 -32.74 16.07
C ILE A 302 5.12 -31.84 17.28
N GLY A 303 5.59 -32.18 18.46
CA GLY A 303 5.45 -31.39 19.68
C GLY A 303 6.04 -29.98 19.53
N ILE A 304 7.26 -29.86 19.02
CA ILE A 304 7.93 -28.58 18.74
C ILE A 304 7.12 -27.77 17.72
N PHE A 305 6.59 -28.40 16.66
CA PHE A 305 5.74 -27.72 15.68
C PHE A 305 4.43 -27.19 16.29
N TRP A 306 3.77 -27.97 17.16
CA TRP A 306 2.58 -27.52 17.89
C TRP A 306 2.90 -26.37 18.86
N VAL A 307 3.99 -26.46 19.61
CA VAL A 307 4.47 -25.38 20.49
C VAL A 307 4.77 -24.12 19.67
N TYR A 308 5.47 -24.24 18.55
CA TYR A 308 5.73 -23.13 17.63
C TYR A 308 4.44 -22.49 17.11
N LYS A 309 3.45 -23.31 16.68
CA LYS A 309 2.12 -22.84 16.27
C LYS A 309 1.38 -22.12 17.40
N ILE A 310 1.46 -22.61 18.64
CA ILE A 310 0.86 -21.96 19.81
C ILE A 310 1.53 -20.62 20.10
N ILE A 311 2.87 -20.55 20.08
CA ILE A 311 3.62 -19.31 20.27
C ILE A 311 3.24 -18.28 19.20
N LEU A 312 3.16 -18.69 17.93
CA LEU A 312 2.71 -17.82 16.84
C LEU A 312 1.28 -17.32 17.05
N ARG A 313 0.35 -18.19 17.48
CA ARG A 313 -1.03 -17.80 17.79
C ARG A 313 -1.09 -16.77 18.92
N ILE A 314 -0.33 -16.98 20.00
CA ILE A 314 -0.25 -16.04 21.12
C ILE A 314 0.34 -14.70 20.66
N LYS A 315 1.43 -14.70 19.89
CA LYS A 315 2.06 -13.49 19.36
C LYS A 315 1.09 -12.71 18.46
N ASN A 316 0.37 -13.40 17.58
CA ASN A 316 -0.64 -12.78 16.72
C ASN A 316 -1.82 -12.22 17.52
N LYS A 317 -2.32 -12.93 18.52
CA LYS A 317 -3.38 -12.43 19.41
C LYS A 317 -2.94 -11.18 20.16
N LYS A 318 -1.74 -11.18 20.75
CA LYS A 318 -1.16 -10.00 21.41
C LYS A 318 -0.98 -8.82 20.45
N ARG A 319 -0.56 -9.08 19.20
CA ARG A 319 -0.43 -8.04 18.17
C ARG A 319 -1.79 -7.41 17.82
N LYS A 320 -2.82 -8.23 17.61
CA LYS A 320 -4.19 -7.76 17.35
C LYS A 320 -4.74 -6.96 18.53
N GLU A 321 -4.56 -7.42 19.76
CA GLU A 321 -4.96 -6.68 20.97
C GLU A 321 -4.22 -5.34 21.09
N LYS A 322 -2.93 -5.29 20.73
CA LYS A 322 -2.16 -4.03 20.69
C LYS A 322 -2.76 -3.05 19.68
N PHE A 323 -3.08 -3.50 18.47
CA PHE A 323 -3.74 -2.66 17.46
C PHE A 323 -5.14 -2.24 17.89
N PHE A 324 -5.94 -3.14 18.42
CA PHE A 324 -7.27 -2.85 18.96
C PHE A 324 -7.22 -1.72 20.00
N LYS A 325 -6.25 -1.76 20.93
CA LYS A 325 -6.05 -0.70 21.92
C LYS A 325 -5.57 0.61 21.29
N ARG A 326 -4.58 0.56 20.39
CA ARG A 326 -4.04 1.74 19.70
C ARG A 326 -5.11 2.46 18.88
N ASN A 327 -5.97 1.70 18.21
CA ASN A 327 -6.98 2.20 17.28
C ASN A 327 -8.29 2.62 17.98
N GLY A 328 -8.26 2.84 19.30
CA GLY A 328 -9.41 3.35 20.05
C GLY A 328 -10.47 2.30 20.39
N GLY A 329 -10.19 1.00 20.28
CA GLY A 329 -11.17 -0.06 20.55
C GLY A 329 -11.76 -0.04 21.96
N LEU A 330 -11.00 0.43 22.96
CA LEU A 330 -11.51 0.63 24.32
C LEU A 330 -12.53 1.78 24.41
N LEU A 331 -12.30 2.88 23.68
CA LEU A 331 -13.22 4.02 23.64
C LEU A 331 -14.52 3.63 22.92
N LEU A 332 -14.41 2.91 21.80
CA LEU A 332 -15.56 2.43 21.03
C LEU A 332 -16.42 1.47 21.88
N GLN A 333 -15.81 0.56 22.64
CA GLN A 333 -16.52 -0.33 23.56
C GLN A 333 -17.26 0.43 24.67
N GLN A 334 -16.65 1.48 25.23
CA GLN A 334 -17.30 2.32 26.25
C GLN A 334 -18.52 3.07 25.69
N GLN A 335 -18.42 3.63 24.48
CA GLN A 335 -19.55 4.27 23.81
C GLN A 335 -20.69 3.27 23.52
N THR A 336 -20.34 2.05 23.10
CA THR A 336 -21.29 0.95 22.85
C THR A 336 -22.06 0.52 24.10
N SER A 337 -21.41 0.52 25.26
CA SER A 337 -22.05 0.12 26.52
C SER A 337 -23.10 1.12 27.06
N ARG A 338 -23.08 2.37 26.58
CA ARG A 338 -24.06 3.40 26.94
C ARG A 338 -25.32 3.39 26.06
N ASP A 339 -25.19 2.92 24.81
CA ASP A 339 -26.27 2.93 23.83
C ASP A 339 -26.66 1.48 23.46
N LYS A 340 -27.47 0.85 24.33
CA LYS A 340 -27.94 -0.53 24.16
C LYS A 340 -28.90 -0.61 22.96
N GLY A 341 -28.37 -0.78 21.75
CA GLY A 341 -29.23 -1.05 20.60
C GLY A 341 -28.59 -1.31 19.22
N SER A 342 -27.36 -0.90 18.91
CA SER A 342 -26.91 -1.01 17.49
C SER A 342 -25.43 -1.30 17.21
N ILE A 343 -24.52 -1.22 18.19
CA ILE A 343 -23.08 -1.08 17.89
C ILE A 343 -22.26 -2.38 18.05
N GLU A 344 -22.71 -3.41 18.77
CA GLU A 344 -21.97 -4.71 18.78
C GLU A 344 -21.94 -5.39 17.40
N GLU A 345 -22.87 -5.07 16.49
CA GLU A 345 -22.87 -5.51 15.09
C GLU A 345 -21.90 -4.71 14.18
N THR A 346 -21.18 -3.71 14.73
CA THR A 346 -20.33 -2.79 13.95
C THR A 346 -18.84 -3.08 14.05
N LEU A 347 -18.42 -4.07 14.85
CA LEU A 347 -17.00 -4.47 14.94
C LEU A 347 -16.76 -5.78 14.20
N PHE A 348 -15.95 -5.72 13.14
CA PHE A 348 -15.57 -6.87 12.34
C PHE A 348 -14.19 -7.39 12.73
N SER A 349 -14.00 -8.71 12.75
CA SER A 349 -12.67 -9.30 12.94
C SER A 349 -11.85 -9.22 11.66
N ALA A 350 -10.51 -9.13 11.77
CA ALA A 350 -9.66 -9.09 10.56
C ALA A 350 -9.81 -10.37 9.73
N LYS A 351 -10.00 -11.52 10.40
CA LYS A 351 -10.17 -12.82 9.73
C LYS A 351 -11.49 -12.89 8.94
N GLU A 352 -12.54 -12.27 9.45
CA GLU A 352 -13.83 -12.20 8.78
C GLU A 352 -13.75 -11.36 7.51
N LEU A 353 -13.15 -10.17 7.58
CA LEU A 353 -12.98 -9.31 6.41
C LEU A 353 -11.99 -9.89 5.39
N GLU A 354 -10.93 -10.56 5.84
CA GLU A 354 -10.04 -11.34 4.96
C GLU A 354 -10.83 -12.41 4.21
N LYS A 355 -11.68 -13.19 4.89
CA LYS A 355 -12.52 -14.19 4.23
C LYS A 355 -13.54 -13.55 3.28
N ALA A 356 -14.21 -12.48 3.71
CA ALA A 356 -15.26 -11.82 2.94
C ALA A 356 -14.72 -11.22 1.63
N THR A 357 -13.49 -10.72 1.65
CA THR A 357 -12.83 -10.07 0.51
C THR A 357 -11.93 -11.02 -0.29
N ASP A 358 -11.94 -12.32 0.02
CA ASP A 358 -11.04 -13.32 -0.58
C ASP A 358 -9.55 -12.93 -0.47
N ASN A 359 -9.11 -12.64 0.77
CA ASN A 359 -7.78 -12.15 1.11
C ASN A 359 -7.43 -10.81 0.43
N PHE A 360 -8.39 -9.90 0.32
CA PHE A 360 -8.25 -8.63 -0.40
C PHE A 360 -7.82 -8.84 -1.87
N ASN A 361 -8.51 -9.75 -2.57
CA ASN A 361 -8.24 -10.09 -3.97
C ASN A 361 -8.35 -8.85 -4.87
N GLU A 362 -7.40 -8.67 -5.78
CA GLU A 362 -7.41 -7.55 -6.73
C GLU A 362 -8.63 -7.55 -7.67
N ASN A 363 -9.16 -8.73 -8.00
CA ASN A 363 -10.37 -8.88 -8.82
C ASN A 363 -11.65 -8.39 -8.12
N ARG A 364 -11.60 -8.14 -6.80
CA ARG A 364 -12.71 -7.63 -6.00
C ARG A 364 -12.61 -6.12 -5.76
N ILE A 365 -11.67 -5.43 -6.38
CA ILE A 365 -11.49 -4.00 -6.19
C ILE A 365 -12.63 -3.22 -6.86
N LEU A 366 -13.30 -2.38 -6.07
CA LEU A 366 -14.32 -1.45 -6.54
C LEU A 366 -13.71 -0.10 -6.95
N GLY A 367 -12.62 0.31 -6.27
CA GLY A 367 -11.90 1.54 -6.56
C GLY A 367 -10.55 1.65 -5.84
N ARG A 368 -9.63 2.43 -6.42
CA ARG A 368 -8.32 2.80 -5.85
C ARG A 368 -8.23 4.32 -5.81
N GLY A 369 -7.88 4.88 -4.65
CA GLY A 369 -7.69 6.33 -4.47
C GLY A 369 -6.54 6.66 -3.54
N GLY A 370 -6.39 7.96 -3.21
CA GLY A 370 -5.38 8.46 -2.26
C GLY A 370 -5.63 7.99 -0.83
N GLN A 371 -6.90 7.75 -0.47
CA GLN A 371 -7.31 7.29 0.87
C GLN A 371 -7.27 5.75 1.03
N GLY A 372 -6.93 5.00 -0.02
CA GLY A 372 -6.84 3.54 0.06
C GLY A 372 -7.42 2.79 -1.14
N THR A 373 -7.75 1.53 -0.90
CA THR A 373 -8.39 0.62 -1.85
C THR A 373 -9.69 0.11 -1.25
N VAL A 374 -10.76 0.10 -2.04
CA VAL A 374 -12.08 -0.41 -1.63
C VAL A 374 -12.33 -1.75 -2.29
N TYR A 375 -12.67 -2.77 -1.50
CA TYR A 375 -12.90 -4.14 -1.94
C TYR A 375 -14.37 -4.53 -1.76
N LYS A 376 -14.93 -5.30 -2.70
CA LYS A 376 -16.23 -5.95 -2.57
C LYS A 376 -16.10 -7.20 -1.69
N GLY A 377 -16.76 -7.19 -0.55
CA GLY A 377 -16.83 -8.30 0.39
C GLY A 377 -18.19 -8.98 0.39
N MET A 378 -18.23 -10.27 0.74
CA MET A 378 -19.45 -11.00 1.11
C MET A 378 -19.27 -11.55 2.53
N LEU A 379 -20.05 -11.02 3.47
CA LEU A 379 -20.04 -11.47 4.87
C LEU A 379 -20.61 -12.88 4.99
N THR A 380 -20.41 -13.53 6.15
CA THR A 380 -20.86 -14.91 6.37
C THR A 380 -22.39 -15.07 6.41
N ASP A 381 -23.11 -13.98 6.68
CA ASP A 381 -24.57 -13.91 6.64
C ASP A 381 -25.12 -13.63 5.23
N GLY A 382 -24.25 -13.53 4.22
CA GLY A 382 -24.62 -13.26 2.82
C GLY A 382 -24.71 -11.78 2.46
N ARG A 383 -24.57 -10.85 3.41
CA ARG A 383 -24.58 -9.41 3.11
C ARG A 383 -23.35 -9.02 2.28
N ILE A 384 -23.57 -8.26 1.21
CA ILE A 384 -22.51 -7.70 0.37
C ILE A 384 -22.11 -6.34 0.96
N VAL A 385 -20.81 -6.14 1.13
CA VAL A 385 -20.24 -4.93 1.77
C VAL A 385 -19.09 -4.35 0.95
N ALA A 386 -18.78 -3.08 1.18
CA ALA A 386 -17.59 -2.43 0.65
C ALA A 386 -16.57 -2.22 1.79
N VAL A 387 -15.37 -2.79 1.66
CA VAL A 387 -14.31 -2.73 2.67
C VAL A 387 -13.20 -1.79 2.21
N LYS A 388 -13.06 -0.64 2.87
CA LYS A 388 -11.99 0.35 2.62
C LYS A 388 -10.75 0.00 3.44
N LYS A 389 -9.61 -0.14 2.75
CA LYS A 389 -8.30 -0.46 3.32
C LYS A 389 -7.27 0.59 2.90
N SER A 390 -6.66 1.28 3.84
CA SER A 390 -5.59 2.27 3.57
C SER A 390 -4.34 1.60 2.97
N LYS A 391 -3.67 2.32 2.05
CA LYS A 391 -2.45 1.84 1.35
C LYS A 391 -1.16 2.15 2.11
N ILE A 392 -1.13 3.29 2.79
CA ILE A 392 0.03 3.80 3.52
C ILE A 392 -0.26 3.65 5.00
N VAL A 393 0.73 3.22 5.77
CA VAL A 393 0.66 3.17 7.22
C VAL A 393 1.33 4.43 7.77
N ASP A 394 0.52 5.44 8.12
CA ASP A 394 0.96 6.68 8.76
C ASP A 394 -0.11 7.17 9.76
N GLU A 395 0.29 7.96 10.75
CA GLU A 395 -0.61 8.51 11.79
C GLU A 395 -1.74 9.36 11.19
N SER A 396 -1.47 10.07 10.09
CA SER A 396 -2.49 10.85 9.36
C SER A 396 -3.66 10.01 8.85
N GLN A 397 -3.45 8.71 8.60
CA GLN A 397 -4.51 7.78 8.18
C GLN A 397 -5.39 7.35 9.37
N LEU A 398 -4.81 7.24 10.56
CA LEU A 398 -5.56 6.93 11.77
C LEU A 398 -6.49 8.11 12.15
N GLU A 399 -6.02 9.34 12.00
CA GLU A 399 -6.86 10.54 12.21
C GLU A 399 -8.04 10.60 11.22
N GLN A 400 -7.81 10.30 9.94
CA GLN A 400 -8.87 10.24 8.92
C GLN A 400 -9.91 9.17 9.29
N PHE A 401 -9.47 8.00 9.74
CA PHE A 401 -10.36 6.95 10.23
C PHE A 401 -11.22 7.42 11.41
N ILE A 402 -10.59 7.96 12.47
CA ILE A 402 -11.33 8.42 13.67
C ILE A 402 -12.37 9.47 13.28
N ASN A 403 -11.97 10.43 12.46
CA ASN A 403 -12.84 11.48 11.96
C ASN A 403 -14.01 10.93 11.13
N GLU A 404 -13.74 9.97 10.23
CA GLU A 404 -14.76 9.36 9.38
C GLU A 404 -15.78 8.56 10.21
N VAL A 405 -15.34 7.79 11.21
CA VAL A 405 -16.25 7.10 12.15
C VAL A 405 -17.08 8.09 12.96
N ALA A 406 -16.43 9.11 13.54
CA ALA A 406 -17.11 10.11 14.36
C ALA A 406 -18.20 10.84 13.56
N ILE A 407 -17.88 11.33 12.36
CA ILE A 407 -18.83 12.02 11.49
C ILE A 407 -19.94 11.07 11.03
N LEU A 408 -19.61 9.90 10.47
CA LEU A 408 -20.64 9.00 9.94
C LEU A 408 -21.55 8.40 11.01
N SER A 409 -21.08 8.29 12.27
CA SER A 409 -21.91 7.80 13.38
C SER A 409 -23.07 8.74 13.76
N GLN A 410 -22.93 10.04 13.47
CA GLN A 410 -23.95 11.05 13.77
C GLN A 410 -24.80 11.44 12.55
N LEU A 411 -24.49 10.92 11.35
CA LEU A 411 -25.24 11.22 10.13
C LEU A 411 -26.32 10.16 9.88
N ASN A 412 -27.55 10.63 9.65
CA ASN A 412 -28.66 9.76 9.26
C ASN A 412 -29.39 10.37 8.05
N HIS A 413 -28.95 10.01 6.85
CA HIS A 413 -29.52 10.52 5.60
C HIS A 413 -29.53 9.45 4.51
N ARG A 414 -30.66 9.31 3.79
CA ARG A 414 -30.84 8.27 2.75
C ARG A 414 -29.84 8.33 1.61
N ASN A 415 -29.39 9.53 1.26
CA ASN A 415 -28.42 9.81 0.19
C ASN A 415 -26.98 9.95 0.71
N VAL A 416 -26.66 9.44 1.90
CA VAL A 416 -25.28 9.29 2.41
C VAL A 416 -24.98 7.80 2.47
N VAL A 417 -23.76 7.39 2.10
CA VAL A 417 -23.33 5.99 2.21
C VAL A 417 -23.21 5.61 3.68
N LYS A 418 -23.94 4.57 4.08
CA LYS A 418 -23.97 4.09 5.46
C LYS A 418 -22.69 3.35 5.83
N LEU A 419 -22.05 3.80 6.90
CA LEU A 419 -21.02 3.02 7.60
C LEU A 419 -21.70 1.89 8.38
N LEU A 420 -21.36 0.65 8.07
CA LEU A 420 -21.86 -0.53 8.78
C LEU A 420 -20.96 -0.88 9.97
N GLY A 421 -19.67 -0.54 9.89
CA GLY A 421 -18.75 -0.79 10.99
C GLY A 421 -17.28 -0.66 10.61
N CYS A 422 -16.41 -1.19 11.47
CA CYS A 422 -14.97 -1.12 11.30
C CYS A 422 -14.24 -2.36 11.82
N CYS A 423 -12.98 -2.52 11.44
CA CYS A 423 -12.07 -3.49 12.02
C CYS A 423 -10.88 -2.77 12.63
N LEU A 424 -10.64 -2.99 13.93
CA LEU A 424 -9.57 -2.34 14.69
C LEU A 424 -8.35 -3.26 14.94
N GLU A 425 -8.40 -4.52 14.49
CA GLU A 425 -7.35 -5.54 14.70
C GLU A 425 -6.14 -5.40 13.75
N THR A 426 -6.20 -4.45 12.81
CA THR A 426 -5.18 -4.18 11.78
C THR A 426 -4.34 -2.96 12.14
N GLU A 427 -3.19 -2.81 11.49
CA GLU A 427 -2.27 -1.70 11.78
C GLU A 427 -2.88 -0.33 11.51
N VAL A 428 -3.57 -0.18 10.37
CA VAL A 428 -4.54 0.90 10.11
C VAL A 428 -5.93 0.26 10.10
N PRO A 429 -6.92 0.83 10.80
CA PRO A 429 -8.28 0.29 10.81
C PRO A 429 -8.90 0.15 9.43
N LEU A 430 -9.79 -0.84 9.29
CA LEU A 430 -10.60 -1.02 8.08
C LEU A 430 -11.99 -0.47 8.32
N LEU A 431 -12.60 0.12 7.28
CA LEU A 431 -13.97 0.61 7.32
C LEU A 431 -14.86 -0.25 6.44
N VAL A 432 -16.06 -0.57 6.92
CA VAL A 432 -17.03 -1.44 6.25
C VAL A 432 -18.30 -0.65 5.99
N TYR A 433 -18.65 -0.49 4.72
CA TYR A 433 -19.80 0.28 4.26
C TYR A 433 -20.83 -0.63 3.58
N GLU A 434 -22.06 -0.11 3.44
CA GLU A 434 -23.02 -0.69 2.51
C GLU A 434 -22.45 -0.74 1.09
N PHE A 435 -22.74 -1.81 0.37
CA PHE A 435 -22.32 -1.93 -1.02
C PHE A 435 -23.30 -1.21 -1.96
N ILE A 436 -22.79 -0.31 -2.78
CA ILE A 436 -23.56 0.44 -3.77
C ILE A 436 -23.29 -0.13 -5.17
N SER A 437 -24.34 -0.65 -5.81
CA SER A 437 -24.22 -1.57 -6.95
C SER A 437 -23.80 -0.93 -8.27
N ASN A 438 -24.31 0.26 -8.60
CA ASN A 438 -24.07 0.90 -9.91
C ASN A 438 -22.79 1.75 -9.96
N GLY A 439 -21.93 1.68 -8.94
CA GLY A 439 -20.63 2.35 -8.95
C GLY A 439 -20.73 3.89 -8.85
N THR A 440 -19.78 4.60 -9.45
CA THR A 440 -19.62 6.06 -9.30
C THR A 440 -20.32 6.84 -10.41
N LEU A 441 -20.80 8.05 -10.09
CA LEU A 441 -21.35 9.00 -11.06
C LEU A 441 -20.36 9.28 -12.18
N PHE A 442 -19.07 9.47 -11.87
CA PHE A 442 -17.99 9.71 -12.84
C PHE A 442 -17.98 8.68 -13.99
N LYS A 443 -18.18 7.39 -13.69
CA LYS A 443 -18.22 6.35 -14.73
C LYS A 443 -19.44 6.53 -15.64
N HIS A 444 -20.59 6.84 -15.05
CA HIS A 444 -21.84 6.99 -15.80
C HIS A 444 -21.88 8.21 -16.72
N ILE A 445 -21.16 9.29 -16.38
CA ILE A 445 -21.14 10.52 -17.16
C ILE A 445 -20.02 10.56 -18.21
N HIS A 446 -18.87 9.90 -17.98
CA HIS A 446 -17.70 10.02 -18.88
C HIS A 446 -17.36 8.75 -19.67
N ASP A 447 -17.92 7.59 -19.32
CA ASP A 447 -17.70 6.37 -20.10
C ASP A 447 -18.63 6.36 -21.33
N LYS A 448 -18.03 6.53 -22.51
CA LYS A 448 -18.76 6.54 -23.78
C LYS A 448 -19.33 5.17 -24.14
N ASN A 449 -18.81 4.09 -23.55
CA ASN A 449 -19.27 2.72 -23.80
C ASN A 449 -20.35 2.27 -22.80
N ASN A 450 -20.87 3.19 -21.98
CA ASN A 450 -21.93 2.85 -21.03
C ASN A 450 -23.23 2.47 -21.77
N GLU A 451 -23.68 1.24 -21.57
CA GLU A 451 -24.93 0.70 -22.12
C GLU A 451 -26.16 1.46 -21.63
N PHE A 452 -26.08 2.09 -20.45
CA PHE A 452 -27.18 2.81 -19.80
C PHE A 452 -26.79 4.26 -19.46
N PRO A 453 -26.74 5.14 -20.47
CA PRO A 453 -26.42 6.55 -20.28
C PRO A 453 -27.49 7.26 -19.44
N LEU A 454 -27.07 8.18 -18.55
CA LEU A 454 -28.00 8.92 -17.71
C LEU A 454 -28.80 9.95 -18.51
N SER A 455 -30.13 9.81 -18.50
CA SER A 455 -31.08 10.81 -19.00
C SER A 455 -30.97 12.14 -18.25
N TRP A 456 -31.39 13.24 -18.87
CA TRP A 456 -31.42 14.57 -18.24
C TRP A 456 -32.22 14.56 -16.93
N LYS A 457 -33.37 13.87 -16.92
CA LYS A 457 -34.20 13.72 -15.71
C LYS A 457 -33.44 13.05 -14.56
N MET A 458 -32.64 12.02 -14.86
CA MET A 458 -31.81 11.36 -13.85
C MET A 458 -30.67 12.27 -13.38
N ARG A 459 -30.01 12.99 -14.29
CA ARG A 459 -28.94 13.96 -13.97
C ARG A 459 -29.44 15.07 -13.04
N LEU A 460 -30.58 15.70 -13.36
CA LEU A 460 -31.19 16.72 -12.52
C LEU A 460 -31.55 16.16 -11.13
N ARG A 461 -32.15 14.97 -11.08
CA ARG A 461 -32.48 14.30 -9.81
C ARG A 461 -31.23 14.04 -8.96
N ILE A 462 -30.15 13.54 -9.57
CA ILE A 462 -28.87 13.32 -8.89
C ILE A 462 -28.32 14.63 -8.32
N ALA A 463 -28.35 15.72 -9.10
CA ALA A 463 -27.96 17.05 -8.63
C ALA A 463 -28.78 17.48 -7.41
N THR A 464 -30.11 17.35 -7.47
CA THR A 464 -31.02 17.68 -6.35
C THR A 464 -30.70 16.85 -5.10
N GLU A 465 -30.49 15.55 -5.24
CA GLU A 465 -30.19 14.66 -4.11
C GLU A 465 -28.84 14.98 -3.45
N VAL A 466 -27.80 15.28 -4.24
CA VAL A 466 -26.48 15.66 -3.73
C VAL A 466 -26.52 17.05 -3.08
N ALA A 467 -27.23 18.02 -3.68
CA ALA A 467 -27.44 19.33 -3.07
C ALA A 467 -28.18 19.23 -1.73
N GLY A 468 -29.20 18.37 -1.64
CA GLY A 468 -29.91 18.08 -0.40
C GLY A 468 -29.02 17.50 0.70
N VAL A 469 -28.10 16.59 0.36
CA VAL A 469 -27.11 16.07 1.31
C VAL A 469 -26.20 17.18 1.83
N LEU A 470 -25.67 18.02 0.94
CA LEU A 470 -24.78 19.11 1.33
C LEU A 470 -25.50 20.16 2.18
N ALA A 471 -26.75 20.50 1.84
CA ALA A 471 -27.58 21.37 2.67
C ALA A 471 -27.80 20.78 4.06
N TYR A 472 -28.07 19.47 4.14
CA TYR A 472 -28.20 18.76 5.41
C TYR A 472 -26.92 18.83 6.25
N LEU A 473 -25.75 18.58 5.64
CA LEU A 473 -24.44 18.63 6.32
C LEU A 473 -24.06 20.03 6.80
N HIS A 474 -24.39 21.07 6.03
CA HIS A 474 -24.02 22.45 6.36
C HIS A 474 -24.97 23.11 7.36
N PHE A 475 -26.26 22.77 7.33
CA PHE A 475 -27.29 23.53 8.05
C PHE A 475 -28.13 22.71 9.04
N SER A 476 -28.36 21.42 8.77
CA SER A 476 -29.32 20.61 9.55
C SER A 476 -28.66 19.72 10.59
N THR A 477 -27.33 19.58 10.59
CA THR A 477 -26.58 18.91 11.64
C THR A 477 -26.39 19.84 12.85
N SER A 478 -26.26 19.27 14.05
CA SER A 478 -26.03 20.03 15.29
C SER A 478 -24.73 20.83 15.27
N ILE A 479 -23.73 20.31 14.56
CA ILE A 479 -22.46 20.97 14.27
C ILE A 479 -22.29 20.92 12.74
N PRO A 480 -22.08 22.06 12.06
CA PRO A 480 -21.87 22.08 10.61
C PRO A 480 -20.70 21.17 10.20
N ILE A 481 -20.92 20.34 9.18
CA ILE A 481 -19.91 19.43 8.63
C ILE A 481 -19.61 19.83 7.20
N TYR A 482 -18.35 20.14 6.92
CA TYR A 482 -17.88 20.41 5.56
C TYR A 482 -17.25 19.14 4.99
N HIS A 483 -17.61 18.77 3.77
CA HIS A 483 -17.18 17.52 3.16
C HIS A 483 -15.75 17.60 2.58
N ARG A 484 -15.40 18.72 1.94
CA ARG A 484 -14.04 19.03 1.43
C ARG A 484 -13.50 18.18 0.27
N ASP A 485 -14.27 17.23 -0.24
CA ASP A 485 -13.85 16.40 -1.39
C ASP A 485 -15.07 15.94 -2.21
N ILE A 486 -15.97 16.88 -2.50
CA ILE A 486 -17.12 16.66 -3.38
C ILE A 486 -16.62 16.56 -4.82
N LYS A 487 -16.94 15.44 -5.46
CA LYS A 487 -16.59 15.12 -6.85
C LYS A 487 -17.42 13.96 -7.36
N SER A 488 -17.53 13.81 -8.67
CA SER A 488 -18.33 12.75 -9.29
C SER A 488 -17.82 11.33 -9.00
N THR A 489 -16.56 11.14 -8.54
CA THR A 489 -16.08 9.82 -8.07
C THR A 489 -16.52 9.46 -6.65
N ASN A 490 -16.92 10.44 -5.84
CA ASN A 490 -17.40 10.26 -4.46
C ASN A 490 -18.94 10.27 -4.36
N ILE A 491 -19.62 10.40 -5.50
CA ILE A 491 -21.08 10.24 -5.61
C ILE A 491 -21.32 8.86 -6.23
N LEU A 492 -21.91 7.96 -5.46
CA LEU A 492 -22.25 6.60 -5.89
C LEU A 492 -23.72 6.51 -6.31
N LEU A 493 -24.06 5.53 -7.15
CA LEU A 493 -25.43 5.29 -7.60
C LEU A 493 -25.91 3.91 -7.11
N ASP A 494 -27.03 3.87 -6.39
CA ASP A 494 -27.66 2.62 -5.97
C ASP A 494 -28.38 1.90 -7.13
N ASP A 495 -29.02 0.77 -6.85
CA ASP A 495 -29.76 -0.07 -7.79
C ASP A 495 -30.89 0.70 -8.51
N LYS A 496 -31.42 1.76 -7.91
CA LYS A 496 -32.44 2.65 -8.48
C LYS A 496 -31.86 3.93 -9.07
N TYR A 497 -30.54 3.99 -9.22
CA TYR A 497 -29.78 5.16 -9.67
C TYR A 497 -30.07 6.41 -8.81
N ARG A 498 -30.25 6.23 -7.51
CA ARG A 498 -30.28 7.30 -6.52
C ARG A 498 -28.85 7.61 -6.09
N ALA A 499 -28.56 8.89 -5.89
CA ALA A 499 -27.25 9.35 -5.50
C ALA A 499 -26.96 9.07 -4.03
N LYS A 500 -25.77 8.59 -3.72
CA LYS A 500 -25.26 8.47 -2.35
C LYS A 500 -23.87 9.08 -2.25
N VAL A 501 -23.73 10.11 -1.41
CA VAL A 501 -22.45 10.77 -1.16
C VAL A 501 -21.60 9.90 -0.23
N ALA A 502 -20.33 9.71 -0.59
CA ALA A 502 -19.38 8.85 0.07
C ALA A 502 -18.07 9.61 0.42
N ASP A 503 -17.22 8.95 1.21
CA ASP A 503 -15.83 9.34 1.48
C ASP A 503 -15.67 10.58 2.38
N PHE A 504 -15.96 10.40 3.68
CA PHE A 504 -15.95 11.48 4.68
C PHE A 504 -14.60 11.62 5.41
N GLY A 505 -13.54 10.98 4.92
CA GLY A 505 -12.21 10.99 5.57
C GLY A 505 -11.56 12.38 5.65
N THR A 506 -11.84 13.26 4.68
CA THR A 506 -11.36 14.65 4.66
C THR A 506 -12.32 15.63 5.34
N SER A 507 -13.56 15.21 5.61
CA SER A 507 -14.61 16.06 6.18
C SER A 507 -14.23 16.60 7.55
N ARG A 508 -14.76 17.75 7.95
CA ARG A 508 -14.50 18.34 9.28
C ARG A 508 -15.76 18.97 9.84
N SER A 509 -15.99 18.78 11.13
CA SER A 509 -16.96 19.54 11.92
C SER A 509 -16.34 20.87 12.35
N ILE A 510 -17.06 21.97 12.19
CA ILE A 510 -16.58 23.30 12.61
C ILE A 510 -17.37 23.76 13.84
N ALA A 511 -16.66 24.23 14.87
CA ALA A 511 -17.29 24.79 16.06
C ALA A 511 -18.11 26.04 15.70
N ILE A 512 -19.20 26.29 16.43
CA ILE A 512 -20.19 27.33 16.12
C ILE A 512 -19.56 28.74 16.02
N ASP A 513 -18.44 28.97 16.71
CA ASP A 513 -17.71 30.24 16.76
C ASP A 513 -16.72 30.45 15.60
N GLN A 514 -16.53 29.45 14.72
CA GLN A 514 -15.60 29.51 13.61
C GLN A 514 -16.34 29.58 12.27
N THR A 515 -15.99 30.57 11.46
CA THR A 515 -16.55 30.75 10.10
C THR A 515 -15.76 30.04 9.02
N HIS A 516 -14.51 29.67 9.30
CA HIS A 516 -13.59 29.05 8.34
C HIS A 516 -12.61 28.10 9.03
N LEU A 517 -12.05 27.17 8.27
CA LEU A 517 -11.02 26.24 8.70
C LEU A 517 -9.68 26.57 8.03
N THR A 518 -8.70 27.03 8.81
CA THR A 518 -7.32 27.24 8.33
C THR A 518 -6.54 25.94 8.43
N THR A 519 -6.20 25.32 7.29
CA THR A 519 -5.57 24.00 7.25
C THR A 519 -4.78 23.79 5.96
N LEU A 520 -3.88 22.79 5.95
CA LEU A 520 -3.21 22.34 4.74
C LEU A 520 -4.23 22.11 3.62
N VAL A 521 -3.92 22.64 2.44
CA VAL A 521 -4.79 22.53 1.26
C VAL A 521 -4.97 21.05 0.91
N LYS A 522 -6.22 20.57 1.02
CA LYS A 522 -6.63 19.20 0.68
C LYS A 522 -7.86 19.25 -0.21
N GLY A 523 -7.86 18.45 -1.27
CA GLY A 523 -8.97 18.30 -2.21
C GLY A 523 -8.48 17.70 -3.53
N THR A 524 -9.40 17.54 -4.47
CA THR A 524 -9.09 16.96 -5.78
C THR A 524 -8.90 18.05 -6.84
N PHE A 525 -7.78 17.99 -7.56
CA PHE A 525 -7.48 18.92 -8.66
C PHE A 525 -8.61 18.89 -9.71
N GLY A 526 -9.10 20.07 -10.10
CA GLY A 526 -10.28 20.25 -10.97
C GLY A 526 -11.59 20.57 -10.23
N TYR A 527 -11.69 20.19 -8.95
CA TYR A 527 -12.83 20.54 -8.07
C TYR A 527 -12.46 21.56 -7.00
N LEU A 528 -11.15 21.74 -6.77
CA LEU A 528 -10.63 22.57 -5.70
C LEU A 528 -11.02 24.05 -5.88
N ASP A 529 -11.64 24.62 -4.85
CA ASP A 529 -11.98 26.04 -4.78
C ASP A 529 -10.72 26.92 -4.90
N PRO A 530 -10.65 27.83 -5.89
CA PRO A 530 -9.50 28.70 -6.08
C PRO A 530 -9.28 29.67 -4.91
N GLU A 531 -10.34 30.13 -4.25
CA GLU A 531 -10.24 31.02 -3.09
C GLU A 531 -9.63 30.28 -1.89
N TYR A 532 -10.08 29.04 -1.65
CA TYR A 532 -9.46 28.17 -0.64
C TYR A 532 -8.00 27.85 -0.96
N PHE A 533 -7.68 27.56 -2.23
CA PHE A 533 -6.31 27.27 -2.65
C PHE A 533 -5.36 28.44 -2.35
N GLN A 534 -5.80 29.68 -2.55
CA GLN A 534 -4.99 30.87 -2.32
C GLN A 534 -4.94 31.28 -0.85
N SER A 535 -6.07 31.24 -0.15
CA SER A 535 -6.19 31.73 1.23
C SER A 535 -5.82 30.68 2.28
N SER A 536 -5.83 29.38 1.93
CA SER A 536 -5.81 28.24 2.85
C SER A 536 -6.98 28.22 3.86
N GLN A 537 -8.02 29.01 3.63
CA GLN A 537 -9.23 29.08 4.46
C GLN A 537 -10.37 28.31 3.76
N PHE A 538 -10.78 27.19 4.35
CA PHE A 538 -11.90 26.41 3.83
C PHE A 538 -13.21 26.89 4.46
N THR A 539 -14.24 27.13 3.66
CA THR A 539 -15.58 27.53 4.11
C THR A 539 -16.65 26.60 3.54
N GLU A 540 -17.90 26.73 3.97
CA GLU A 540 -19.03 26.03 3.37
C GLU A 540 -19.16 26.34 1.86
N LYS A 541 -18.72 27.53 1.44
CA LYS A 541 -18.72 27.98 0.05
C LYS A 541 -17.68 27.25 -0.82
N SER A 542 -16.69 26.62 -0.21
CA SER A 542 -15.72 25.78 -0.95
C SER A 542 -16.34 24.45 -1.40
N ASP A 543 -17.25 23.87 -0.60
CA ASP A 543 -18.08 22.73 -1.03
C ASP A 543 -19.07 23.15 -2.14
N VAL A 544 -19.61 24.37 -2.07
CA VAL A 544 -20.50 24.94 -3.13
C VAL A 544 -19.77 25.01 -4.46
N TYR A 545 -18.53 25.50 -4.49
CA TYR A 545 -17.72 25.54 -5.70
C TYR A 545 -17.49 24.13 -6.29
N SER A 546 -17.10 23.19 -5.43
CA SER A 546 -16.87 21.79 -5.82
C SER A 546 -18.14 21.15 -6.42
N PHE A 547 -19.32 21.45 -5.84
CA PHE A 547 -20.61 21.04 -6.38
C PHE A 547 -20.96 21.73 -7.69
N GLY A 548 -20.60 23.01 -7.86
CA GLY A 548 -20.72 23.73 -9.14
C GLY A 548 -20.00 23.02 -10.29
N VAL A 549 -18.80 22.48 -10.03
CA VAL A 549 -18.08 21.66 -11.03
C VAL A 549 -18.86 20.39 -11.37
N VAL A 550 -19.48 19.73 -10.39
CA VAL A 550 -20.34 18.55 -10.62
C VAL A 550 -21.58 18.90 -11.45
N LEU A 551 -22.19 20.08 -11.26
CA LEU A 551 -23.29 20.55 -12.10
C LEU A 551 -22.85 20.72 -13.56
N VAL A 552 -21.67 21.30 -13.80
CA VAL A 552 -21.12 21.46 -15.15
C VAL A 552 -20.78 20.10 -15.77
N GLU A 553 -20.23 19.16 -15.01
CA GLU A 553 -20.03 17.77 -15.46
C GLU A 553 -21.36 17.13 -15.89
N LEU A 554 -22.45 17.35 -15.15
CA LEU A 554 -23.78 16.82 -15.48
C LEU A 554 -24.38 17.46 -16.74
N LEU A 555 -24.13 18.76 -16.98
CA LEU A 555 -24.60 19.46 -18.19
C LEU A 555 -23.83 19.05 -19.45
N THR A 556 -22.51 18.92 -19.34
CA THR A 556 -21.59 18.77 -20.48
C THR A 556 -21.19 17.32 -20.75
N GLY A 557 -21.20 16.45 -19.74
CA GLY A 557 -20.62 15.11 -19.82
C GLY A 557 -19.08 15.10 -19.89
N GLU A 558 -18.43 16.25 -19.75
CA GLU A 558 -16.98 16.39 -19.88
C GLU A 558 -16.25 16.23 -18.55
N LYS A 559 -15.01 15.75 -18.59
CA LYS A 559 -14.18 15.58 -17.39
C LYS A 559 -13.76 16.94 -16.81
N PRO A 560 -13.64 17.07 -15.48
CA PRO A 560 -13.22 18.31 -14.80
C PRO A 560 -11.89 18.87 -15.30
N ILE A 561 -10.97 17.98 -15.69
CA ILE A 561 -9.69 18.31 -16.30
C ILE A 561 -9.63 17.62 -17.66
N SER A 562 -9.59 18.42 -18.72
CA SER A 562 -9.37 17.92 -20.08
C SER A 562 -7.88 17.66 -20.32
N MET A 563 -7.56 16.63 -21.09
CA MET A 563 -6.21 16.37 -21.60
C MET A 563 -6.01 16.90 -23.02
N THR A 564 -7.09 17.28 -23.71
CA THR A 564 -7.06 17.72 -25.12
C THR A 564 -7.05 19.24 -25.26
N ARG A 565 -7.57 19.98 -24.27
CA ARG A 565 -7.54 21.45 -24.23
C ARG A 565 -6.22 21.96 -23.65
N THR A 566 -5.69 23.04 -24.22
CA THR A 566 -4.45 23.70 -23.79
C THR A 566 -4.75 24.96 -22.98
N GLY A 567 -3.78 25.42 -22.19
CA GLY A 567 -3.91 26.66 -21.41
C GLY A 567 -4.96 26.61 -20.30
N GLU A 568 -5.63 27.73 -20.06
CA GLU A 568 -6.61 27.92 -18.96
C GLU A 568 -7.93 27.15 -19.20
N GLN A 569 -8.26 26.83 -20.45
CA GLN A 569 -9.43 26.02 -20.82
C GLN A 569 -9.30 24.54 -20.47
N ARG A 570 -8.16 24.13 -19.89
CA ARG A 570 -7.96 22.77 -19.39
C ARG A 570 -8.91 22.44 -18.22
N SER A 571 -9.27 23.45 -17.42
CA SER A 571 -10.27 23.37 -16.37
C SER A 571 -11.67 23.46 -16.95
N LEU A 572 -12.53 22.49 -16.65
CA LEU A 572 -13.93 22.49 -17.10
C LEU A 572 -14.70 23.70 -16.54
N ALA A 573 -14.44 24.07 -15.29
CA ALA A 573 -15.06 25.24 -14.66
C ALA A 573 -14.72 26.52 -15.45
N THR A 574 -13.44 26.72 -15.78
CA THR A 574 -12.98 27.89 -16.55
C THR A 574 -13.55 27.88 -17.97
N HIS A 575 -13.54 26.73 -18.64
CA HIS A 575 -14.10 26.58 -19.98
C HIS A 575 -15.61 26.90 -20.02
N PHE A 576 -16.36 26.44 -19.01
CA PHE A 576 -17.79 26.74 -18.88
C PHE A 576 -18.05 28.24 -18.68
N LEU A 577 -17.34 28.90 -17.75
CA LEU A 577 -17.50 30.33 -17.48
C LEU A 577 -17.18 31.18 -18.72
N LEU A 578 -16.10 30.87 -19.45
CA LEU A 578 -15.76 31.56 -20.70
C LEU A 578 -16.84 31.35 -21.78
N SER A 579 -17.35 30.11 -21.91
CA SER A 579 -18.41 29.80 -22.88
C SER A 579 -19.71 30.54 -22.54
N GLU A 580 -19.99 30.79 -21.27
CA GLU A 580 -21.13 31.59 -20.83
C GLU A 580 -20.98 33.07 -21.17
N GLU A 581 -19.81 33.66 -20.90
CA GLU A 581 -19.50 35.04 -21.27
C GLU A 581 -19.63 35.28 -22.77
N GLU A 582 -19.29 34.28 -23.58
CA GLU A 582 -19.39 34.32 -25.04
C GLU A 582 -20.78 33.92 -25.57
N ASN A 583 -21.75 33.61 -24.71
CA ASN A 583 -23.10 33.11 -25.07
C ASN A 583 -23.09 31.80 -25.89
N ARG A 584 -22.10 30.93 -25.67
CA ARG A 584 -21.89 29.65 -26.37
C ARG A 584 -22.18 28.40 -25.53
N LEU A 585 -22.91 28.53 -24.41
CA LEU A 585 -23.21 27.40 -23.50
C LEU A 585 -23.84 26.18 -24.19
N PHE A 586 -24.74 26.39 -25.15
CA PHE A 586 -25.41 25.30 -25.84
C PHE A 586 -24.46 24.48 -26.74
N GLU A 587 -23.29 25.02 -27.12
CA GLU A 587 -22.29 24.30 -27.91
C GLU A 587 -21.53 23.26 -27.08
N ILE A 588 -21.47 23.45 -25.75
CA ILE A 588 -20.69 22.60 -24.84
C ILE A 588 -21.55 21.60 -24.07
N PHE A 589 -22.87 21.71 -24.13
CA PHE A 589 -23.78 20.78 -23.46
C PHE A 589 -23.80 19.42 -24.14
N ASP A 590 -23.98 18.37 -23.35
CA ASP A 590 -24.15 17.02 -23.86
C ASP A 590 -25.36 16.98 -24.81
N PRO A 591 -25.23 16.45 -26.04
CA PRO A 591 -26.34 16.38 -27.00
C PRO A 591 -27.60 15.73 -26.44
N ARG A 592 -27.48 14.77 -25.51
CA ARG A 592 -28.65 14.15 -24.86
C ARG A 592 -29.34 15.12 -23.90
N VAL A 593 -28.56 15.90 -23.17
CA VAL A 593 -29.09 16.94 -22.27
C VAL A 593 -29.84 18.01 -23.07
N LEU A 594 -29.31 18.41 -24.23
CA LEU A 594 -29.98 19.32 -25.16
C LEU A 594 -31.29 18.77 -25.72
N ASN A 595 -31.33 17.48 -26.03
CA ASN A 595 -32.51 16.85 -26.63
C ASN A 595 -33.64 16.59 -25.61
N GLU A 596 -33.30 16.34 -24.35
CA GLU A 596 -34.28 15.96 -23.31
C GLU A 596 -34.68 17.12 -22.36
N GLY A 597 -33.82 18.13 -22.22
CA GLY A 597 -34.04 19.28 -21.35
C GLY A 597 -34.71 20.45 -22.07
N THR A 598 -35.59 21.18 -21.37
CA THR A 598 -36.13 22.42 -21.92
C THR A 598 -35.08 23.53 -21.84
N LYS A 599 -35.09 24.47 -22.80
CA LYS A 599 -34.14 25.60 -22.80
C LYS A 599 -34.18 26.38 -21.47
N VAL A 600 -35.37 26.52 -20.87
CA VAL A 600 -35.57 27.19 -19.58
C VAL A 600 -34.91 26.42 -18.45
N GLU A 601 -35.11 25.10 -18.37
CA GLU A 601 -34.47 24.25 -17.36
C GLU A 601 -32.95 24.28 -17.48
N LEU A 602 -32.44 24.09 -18.70
CA LEU A 602 -30.99 24.05 -18.96
C LEU A 602 -30.33 25.38 -18.58
N MET A 603 -30.93 26.51 -18.96
CA MET A 603 -30.44 27.83 -18.57
C MET A 603 -30.52 28.06 -17.07
N ALA A 604 -31.57 27.60 -16.39
CA ALA A 604 -31.69 27.73 -14.94
C ALA A 604 -30.58 26.97 -14.21
N VAL A 605 -30.32 25.71 -14.59
CA VAL A 605 -29.24 24.90 -14.00
C VAL A 605 -27.86 25.48 -14.35
N ALA A 606 -27.66 25.98 -15.57
CA ALA A 606 -26.41 26.62 -15.98
C ALA A 606 -26.14 27.91 -15.19
N ASN A 607 -27.15 28.77 -15.02
CA ASN A 607 -27.04 29.97 -14.20
C ASN A 607 -26.71 29.63 -12.74
N LEU A 608 -27.34 28.59 -12.20
CA LEU A 608 -27.05 28.13 -10.84
C LEU A 608 -25.59 27.61 -10.74
N ALA A 609 -25.11 26.87 -11.73
CA ALA A 609 -23.72 26.42 -11.80
C ALA A 609 -22.75 27.60 -11.85
N ARG A 610 -23.03 28.65 -12.64
CA ARG A 610 -22.23 29.88 -12.66
C ARG A 610 -22.15 30.53 -11.28
N LEU A 611 -23.28 30.66 -10.60
CA LEU A 611 -23.33 31.25 -9.25
C LEU A 611 -22.49 30.45 -8.26
N CYS A 612 -22.54 29.11 -8.32
CA CYS A 612 -21.70 28.23 -7.50
C CYS A 612 -20.20 28.38 -7.82
N LEU A 613 -19.84 28.61 -9.09
CA LEU A 613 -18.45 28.72 -9.57
C LEU A 613 -17.85 30.13 -9.45
N ASN A 614 -18.53 31.07 -8.79
CA ASN A 614 -18.01 32.42 -8.60
C ASN A 614 -16.63 32.39 -7.90
N LEU A 615 -15.67 33.19 -8.40
CA LEU A 615 -14.32 33.23 -7.81
C LEU A 615 -14.31 33.81 -6.39
N ASN A 616 -15.30 34.64 -6.04
CA ASN A 616 -15.49 35.16 -4.69
C ASN A 616 -16.59 34.35 -3.98
N GLY A 617 -16.21 33.60 -2.95
CA GLY A 617 -17.09 32.74 -2.16
C GLY A 617 -18.25 33.46 -1.49
N LYS A 618 -18.12 34.76 -1.21
CA LYS A 618 -19.23 35.57 -0.67
C LYS A 618 -20.40 35.68 -1.65
N ASN A 619 -20.12 35.66 -2.94
CA ASN A 619 -21.12 35.75 -4.00
C ASN A 619 -21.72 34.40 -4.39
N ARG A 620 -21.18 33.29 -3.86
CA ARG A 620 -21.77 31.95 -4.06
C ARG A 620 -23.03 31.81 -3.21
N PRO A 621 -24.07 31.11 -3.68
CA PRO A 621 -25.21 30.76 -2.84
C PRO A 621 -24.81 29.78 -1.73
N THR A 622 -25.66 29.62 -0.73
CA THR A 622 -25.59 28.53 0.24
C THR A 622 -26.10 27.23 -0.37
N MET A 623 -25.66 26.08 0.14
CA MET A 623 -26.17 24.79 -0.37
C MET A 623 -27.68 24.59 -0.13
N LYS A 624 -28.26 25.29 0.86
CA LYS A 624 -29.71 25.31 1.09
C LYS A 624 -30.46 26.02 -0.04
N GLU A 625 -29.96 27.18 -0.49
CA GLU A 625 -30.51 27.91 -1.63
C GLU A 625 -30.35 27.10 -2.92
N VAL A 626 -29.16 26.50 -3.14
CA VAL A 626 -28.89 25.63 -4.29
C VAL A 626 -29.85 24.43 -4.33
N ALA A 627 -30.07 23.76 -3.20
CA ALA A 627 -31.00 22.64 -3.12
C ALA A 627 -32.44 23.07 -3.43
N THR A 628 -32.89 24.20 -2.87
CA THR A 628 -34.23 24.74 -3.08
C THR A 628 -34.47 25.10 -4.55
N GLU A 629 -33.48 25.74 -5.20
CA GLU A 629 -33.56 26.11 -6.62
C GLU A 629 -33.64 24.86 -7.52
N LEU A 630 -32.80 23.85 -7.27
CA LEU A 630 -32.84 22.59 -8.03
C LEU A 630 -34.16 21.83 -7.85
N GLU A 631 -34.76 21.85 -6.66
CA GLU A 631 -36.11 21.29 -6.42
C GLU A 631 -37.20 22.07 -7.19
N GLY A 632 -37.09 23.39 -7.24
CA GLY A 632 -37.99 24.26 -8.01
C GLY A 632 -37.95 23.98 -9.52
N ILE A 633 -36.74 23.82 -10.08
CA ILE A 633 -36.54 23.46 -11.50
C ILE A 633 -37.15 22.08 -11.79
N GLY A 634 -36.95 21.10 -10.90
CA GLY A 634 -37.47 19.74 -11.07
C GLY A 634 -38.99 19.61 -11.00
N THR A 635 -39.68 20.49 -10.24
CA THR A 635 -41.13 20.43 -10.01
C THR A 635 -41.97 21.15 -11.08
N SER A 636 -41.37 22.06 -11.87
CA SER A 636 -42.08 22.75 -12.97
C SER A 636 -42.65 21.79 -14.04
N LYS A 637 -42.09 20.57 -14.19
CA LYS A 637 -42.66 19.53 -15.07
C LYS A 637 -44.01 18.98 -14.58
N ASN A 638 -44.26 18.94 -13.27
CA ASN A 638 -45.49 18.36 -12.72
C ASN A 638 -46.68 19.33 -12.72
N LYS A 639 -46.43 20.65 -12.86
CA LYS A 639 -47.51 21.65 -13.00
C LYS A 639 -48.04 21.75 -14.43
N SER A 640 -47.22 21.44 -15.44
CA SER A 640 -47.64 21.48 -16.84
C SER A 640 -48.54 20.29 -17.24
N SER A 641 -48.37 19.12 -16.60
CA SER A 641 -49.22 17.94 -16.85
C SER A 641 -50.60 17.98 -16.18
N THR A 642 -50.79 18.80 -15.14
CA THR A 642 -52.05 18.84 -14.36
C THR A 642 -53.00 19.95 -14.84
N LEU A 643 -52.50 20.94 -15.59
CA LEU A 643 -53.32 22.01 -16.19
C LEU A 643 -53.96 21.63 -17.54
N GLN A 644 -53.72 20.42 -18.06
CA GLN A 644 -54.31 19.94 -19.32
C GLN A 644 -55.58 19.08 -19.16
N THR A 645 -56.11 18.87 -17.94
CA THR A 645 -57.30 18.01 -17.74
C THR A 645 -58.53 18.73 -17.20
N THR A 646 -58.57 20.07 -17.19
CA THR A 646 -59.80 20.79 -16.80
C THR A 646 -60.00 22.07 -17.63
N PHE A 647 -60.27 21.89 -18.93
CA PHE A 647 -61.08 22.85 -19.67
C PHE A 647 -62.24 22.08 -20.29
N GLN A 648 -63.32 21.97 -19.53
CA GLN A 648 -64.62 21.65 -20.09
C GLN A 648 -65.21 22.96 -20.58
N GLU A 649 -65.42 23.05 -21.90
CA GLU A 649 -66.02 24.18 -22.59
C GLU A 649 -67.38 24.55 -21.98
N VAL A 650 -67.54 25.83 -21.65
CA VAL A 650 -68.85 26.50 -21.60
C VAL A 650 -68.66 27.87 -22.25
N GLY A 651 -69.56 28.17 -23.19
CA GLY A 651 -69.39 29.17 -24.25
C GLY A 651 -69.50 30.63 -23.82
N CYS A 652 -69.00 31.48 -24.72
CA CYS A 652 -69.05 32.93 -24.63
C CYS A 652 -70.45 33.50 -24.89
N THR A 653 -70.83 34.58 -24.18
CA THR A 653 -71.60 35.70 -24.75
C THR A 653 -71.40 36.99 -23.93
N GLY A 654 -70.98 38.07 -24.62
CA GLY A 654 -71.62 39.40 -24.50
C GLY A 654 -70.94 40.52 -23.70
N GLY A 655 -70.55 41.58 -24.41
CA GLY A 655 -70.78 42.97 -23.96
C GLY A 655 -69.57 43.89 -23.76
N ALA A 656 -69.38 44.83 -24.71
CA ALA A 656 -68.95 46.26 -24.62
C ALA A 656 -68.27 46.77 -23.32
N GLU A 657 -67.25 47.65 -23.30
CA GLU A 657 -66.84 48.77 -24.19
C GLU A 657 -65.39 49.20 -23.80
N PRO A 658 -64.66 49.99 -24.63
CA PRO A 658 -63.26 50.35 -24.41
C PRO A 658 -63.09 51.70 -23.69
N VAL A 659 -62.11 51.80 -22.77
CA VAL A 659 -61.61 53.09 -22.28
C VAL A 659 -60.15 53.22 -22.66
N VAL A 660 -59.89 54.15 -23.58
CA VAL A 660 -58.59 54.68 -23.95
C VAL A 660 -58.22 55.77 -22.96
N LEU A 661 -57.04 55.70 -22.35
CA LEU A 661 -56.31 56.87 -21.87
C LEU A 661 -54.83 56.74 -22.24
N SER A 662 -54.41 57.63 -23.12
CA SER A 662 -53.04 58.00 -23.46
C SER A 662 -52.39 58.80 -22.32
N ASP A 663 -51.14 58.53 -21.98
CA ASP A 663 -49.99 59.38 -22.35
C ASP A 663 -48.70 58.90 -21.68
N GLY A 664 -47.60 59.07 -22.41
CA GLY A 664 -46.28 58.55 -22.04
C GLY A 664 -45.52 59.41 -21.03
N ASN A 665 -44.49 58.81 -20.44
CA ASN A 665 -43.16 59.44 -20.43
C ASN A 665 -42.07 58.42 -20.16
N SER A 666 -41.00 58.54 -20.94
CA SER A 666 -39.70 57.92 -20.69
C SER A 666 -39.07 58.56 -19.44
N LYS A 667 -38.61 57.73 -18.49
CA LYS A 667 -37.28 57.87 -17.86
C LYS A 667 -36.96 56.68 -16.96
N SER A 668 -35.74 56.19 -17.18
CA SER A 668 -34.92 55.35 -16.34
C SER A 668 -35.01 55.66 -14.84
N MET A 669 -35.19 54.62 -14.02
CA MET A 669 -34.74 54.63 -12.63
C MET A 669 -34.44 53.20 -12.17
N GLU A 670 -33.16 52.82 -12.21
CA GLU A 670 -32.60 51.86 -11.25
C GLU A 670 -32.72 52.48 -9.86
N LEU A 671 -33.18 51.73 -8.85
CA LEU A 671 -32.49 51.56 -7.57
C LEU A 671 -33.27 50.63 -6.62
N ASN A 672 -32.60 49.52 -6.30
CA ASN A 672 -32.41 48.93 -4.97
C ASN A 672 -33.61 48.56 -4.10
N PHE A 673 -33.82 47.24 -4.00
CA PHE A 673 -34.42 46.58 -2.85
C PHE A 673 -33.44 46.55 -1.68
N TYR A 674 -33.83 47.09 -0.53
CA TYR A 674 -33.28 46.73 0.77
C TYR A 674 -34.37 46.68 1.84
N ASN A 675 -34.45 45.53 2.50
CA ASN A 675 -34.92 45.20 3.85
C ASN A 675 -36.29 45.70 4.35
N GLY A 676 -37.20 44.74 4.53
CA GLY A 676 -38.30 44.81 5.50
C GLY A 676 -38.34 43.53 6.36
N ILE A 677 -37.77 43.61 7.56
CA ILE A 677 -37.98 42.67 8.66
C ILE A 677 -39.40 42.91 9.18
N ILE A 678 -40.21 41.86 9.30
CA ILE A 678 -41.42 41.88 10.15
C ILE A 678 -41.35 40.67 11.07
N SER A 679 -41.19 40.94 12.36
CA SER A 679 -41.48 40.03 13.45
C SER A 679 -42.97 40.08 13.79
N SER A 680 -43.63 38.94 13.98
CA SER A 680 -44.72 38.85 14.96
C SER A 680 -44.80 37.45 15.55
N SER A 681 -44.59 37.40 16.86
CA SER A 681 -45.01 36.36 17.80
C SER A 681 -46.54 36.31 17.90
N ASP A 682 -47.13 35.13 17.80
CA ASP A 682 -48.05 34.55 18.81
C ASP A 682 -48.56 33.16 18.36
N GLY A 683 -48.66 32.24 19.33
CA GLY A 683 -49.12 30.84 19.18
C GLY A 683 -50.62 30.73 18.82
N GLN A 684 -51.15 29.61 18.34
CA GLN A 684 -51.14 28.24 18.90
C GLN A 684 -51.70 27.24 17.84
N PRO A 685 -51.69 25.90 18.09
CA PRO A 685 -51.58 24.88 17.04
C PRO A 685 -52.92 24.36 16.50
N LEU A 686 -52.94 24.00 15.21
CA LEU A 686 -54.02 23.23 14.60
C LEU A 686 -53.62 21.76 14.49
N LEU A 687 -54.33 20.92 15.25
CA LEU A 687 -54.43 19.48 15.03
C LEU A 687 -55.05 19.21 13.65
N CYS A 688 -54.40 18.37 12.84
CA CYS A 688 -55.06 17.66 11.75
C CYS A 688 -55.28 16.21 12.17
N ASN A 689 -56.53 15.88 12.48
CA ASN A 689 -57.04 14.51 12.39
C ASN A 689 -57.52 14.31 10.94
N CYS A 690 -57.06 13.25 10.29
CA CYS A 690 -57.73 12.68 9.12
C CYS A 690 -58.14 11.24 9.45
N VAL A 691 -59.45 11.00 9.31
CA VAL A 691 -60.09 9.69 9.14
C VAL A 691 -59.86 9.21 7.71
#